data_AF-A0A2H0D425-F1
#
_entry.id   AF-A0A2H0D425-F1
#
_cell.length_a   1.000
_cell.length_b   1.000
_cell.length_c   1.000
_cell.angle_alpha   90.00
_cell.angle_beta   90.00
_cell.angle_gamma   90.00
#
_symmetry.space_group_name_H-M   'P 1'
#
loop_
_entity.id
_entity.type
_entity.pdbx_description
1 polymer ?
#
loop_
_entity_poly.entity_id
_entity_poly.type
_entity_poly.pdbx_seq_one_letter_code
_entity_poly.pdbx_strand_id
1 'polypeptide(L)'
;MSGQIIQRYNNIHNVNGSGNVYPTHPGISSVTNVTLSRLDGTGYLRGNYANILNNVSSRAYSSNNSFNYSSADTHFDEANVYYHIDCYRGNYLAGLGFDGVGQITATVHENTYPGPDNAWFDPSNGQLYFGDGTPAEGVYDFAKEDKIIYHEYTHAMSNSIANLYYWYTESGAIEEGNADYFPGSYTSRSIICDYAAPSYARDMNNPSPYSHYSQLPKDPNTGLANAEPHDGGSFWSAALWDLHNTGSIGASVTDWLVYGGLYRVTTNATFLSYSEAILAEDLSVYAGSHIAAIQNCFAQRGIGRTGTIAQNTTWSDVISIIGSVTVNSGVTLTITAGTNVFFPNNASLVINGTLTAVGTSTNKITFTSLSGNSPNSWGTITLSGAGASGSTLKYANVKYGTKVEAANTSNITIQYCNIDTTYDGIYFYNSSGSILNNTITTNSIGHGIRIEGGSTATCNDNVITKTNANRNGVGILFGGGSGGYAARNDIYHWDWGIGAIWSSSPSSYSSYYIRKNNRIRNCNTGLMVYRLSYPTFGIPAPSDYYNWNSISGNSYNAKVGTYYPEYESRLFACNNWWGSNPPNTSLFQVGSSSQFYYNPYLYVDPWAGMAKVIASNNESPTKEEGISKPSTEEIESFLYGIELRLQNKYSEAKDYFISYIANNPDKQAAYVELYNCYNKETADDIIKFFNALPEKASKDHKLLLSYLYLKNGDFKNAKEVNNTLITEKPNTQLATRAKLNNVYIALYNEGNINEAITIFNEVLNKIELSTPMELSLVHQAIETYGKTYGKEIKSLFTLPYFDSSEEALNKQEVLDKIGIPDKYALLDNYPNPFNPVTTINYQLPKSGSVTLKIFDILGNEVKTLVNENKEMGRYTVQFDASSLASGMYVYQLRANDYTSTKKMMLLK
;
A
#
# COMPACT_ATOMS: atom_id res chain seq x y z
N MET A 1 -21.27 42.05 5.95
CA MET A 1 -21.93 42.32 4.65
C MET A 1 -21.43 41.27 3.68
N SER A 2 -22.29 40.66 2.85
CA SER A 2 -21.87 39.62 1.88
C SER A 2 -21.05 40.24 0.73
N GLY A 3 -20.09 39.49 0.19
CA GLY A 3 -19.18 39.96 -0.87
C GLY A 3 -19.89 40.49 -2.13
N GLN A 4 -21.10 40.01 -2.43
CA GLN A 4 -21.92 40.51 -3.55
C GLN A 4 -22.41 41.96 -3.37
N ILE A 5 -22.56 42.45 -2.14
CA ILE A 5 -22.98 43.84 -1.89
C ILE A 5 -21.79 44.80 -2.04
N ILE A 6 -20.57 44.38 -1.66
CA ILE A 6 -19.33 45.15 -1.86
C ILE A 6 -18.98 45.22 -3.35
N GLN A 7 -19.14 44.13 -4.10
CA GLN A 7 -18.90 44.11 -5.55
C GLN A 7 -19.90 44.99 -6.33
N ARG A 8 -21.17 45.06 -5.89
CA ARG A 8 -22.14 46.01 -6.44
C ARG A 8 -21.83 47.46 -6.06
N TYR A 9 -21.26 47.72 -4.87
CA TYR A 9 -20.86 49.07 -4.46
C TYR A 9 -19.62 49.56 -5.23
N ASN A 10 -18.63 48.69 -5.45
CA ASN A 10 -17.41 49.01 -6.22
C ASN A 10 -17.68 49.19 -7.73
N ASN A 11 -18.68 48.50 -8.29
CA ASN A 11 -19.04 48.66 -9.71
C ASN A 11 -19.79 49.96 -10.03
N ILE A 12 -20.27 50.71 -9.04
CA ILE A 12 -21.05 51.95 -9.24
C ILE A 12 -20.14 53.20 -9.32
N HIS A 13 -18.83 53.09 -9.00
CA HIS A 13 -17.90 54.24 -8.89
C HIS A 13 -16.64 54.17 -9.76
N ASN A 14 -16.50 53.19 -10.66
CA ASN A 14 -15.33 53.10 -11.54
C ASN A 14 -15.42 54.09 -12.71
N VAL A 15 -14.35 54.83 -12.95
CA VAL A 15 -14.18 55.69 -14.14
C VAL A 15 -13.03 55.20 -15.00
N ASN A 16 -13.11 55.47 -16.30
CA ASN A 16 -11.99 55.27 -17.23
C ASN A 16 -11.23 56.59 -17.41
N GLY A 17 -9.91 56.49 -17.47
CA GLY A 17 -8.99 57.56 -17.79
C GLY A 17 -8.15 57.26 -19.03
N SER A 18 -7.21 58.14 -19.34
CA SER A 18 -6.18 57.92 -20.35
C SER A 18 -4.79 58.10 -19.74
N GLY A 19 -3.79 57.39 -20.25
CA GLY A 19 -2.40 57.60 -19.84
C GLY A 19 -1.40 57.16 -20.89
N ASN A 20 -0.23 57.81 -20.91
CA ASN A 20 0.89 57.34 -21.72
C ASN A 20 1.64 56.27 -20.93
N VAL A 21 1.82 55.10 -21.52
CA VAL A 21 2.51 53.96 -20.92
C VAL A 21 3.34 53.24 -21.98
N TYR A 22 4.16 52.28 -21.56
CA TYR A 22 4.65 51.21 -22.42
C TYR A 22 3.65 50.05 -22.37
N PRO A 23 2.84 49.78 -23.42
CA PRO A 23 1.81 48.73 -23.32
C PRO A 23 2.37 47.33 -23.05
N THR A 24 3.61 47.10 -23.47
CA THR A 24 4.46 45.96 -23.16
C THR A 24 5.89 46.46 -22.93
N HIS A 25 6.83 45.57 -22.65
CA HIS A 25 8.27 45.88 -22.54
C HIS A 25 8.78 47.05 -23.45
N PRO A 26 9.55 48.01 -22.90
CA PRO A 26 10.02 49.20 -23.62
C PRO A 26 10.89 48.96 -24.87
N GLY A 27 11.50 47.78 -25.02
CA GLY A 27 12.26 47.41 -26.23
C GLY A 27 11.42 46.74 -27.32
N ILE A 28 10.16 46.40 -27.03
CA ILE A 28 9.19 45.88 -28.01
C ILE A 28 8.18 46.96 -28.42
N SER A 29 7.72 47.79 -27.48
CA SER A 29 6.67 48.78 -27.72
C SER A 29 7.12 50.22 -27.53
N SER A 30 6.61 51.10 -28.38
CA SER A 30 6.70 52.55 -28.20
C SER A 30 5.68 53.03 -27.17
N VAL A 31 5.98 54.16 -26.51
CA VAL A 31 5.01 54.86 -25.66
C VAL A 31 3.70 55.07 -26.40
N THR A 32 2.60 54.62 -25.80
CA THR A 32 1.27 54.64 -26.38
C THR A 32 0.27 55.19 -25.38
N ASN A 33 -0.69 55.98 -25.87
CA ASN A 33 -1.80 56.43 -25.06
C ASN A 33 -2.84 55.32 -24.94
N VAL A 34 -3.07 54.82 -23.73
CA VAL A 34 -3.99 53.71 -23.44
C VAL A 34 -5.13 54.16 -22.54
N THR A 35 -6.18 53.33 -22.48
CA THR A 35 -7.23 53.49 -21.47
C THR A 35 -6.75 52.97 -20.12
N LEU A 36 -6.82 53.81 -19.10
CA LEU A 36 -6.61 53.40 -17.71
C LEU A 36 -7.97 53.04 -17.11
N SER A 37 -8.18 51.77 -16.81
CA SER A 37 -9.47 51.26 -16.34
C SER A 37 -9.59 51.29 -14.82
N ARG A 38 -10.83 51.18 -14.30
CA ARG A 38 -11.13 50.93 -12.87
C ARG A 38 -10.57 51.97 -11.89
N LEU A 39 -10.40 53.22 -12.32
CA LEU A 39 -10.02 54.33 -11.45
C LEU A 39 -11.17 54.69 -10.50
N ASP A 40 -10.86 55.17 -9.29
CA ASP A 40 -11.83 55.53 -8.26
C ASP A 40 -12.44 56.93 -8.41
N GLY A 41 -12.01 57.69 -9.44
CA GLY A 41 -12.49 59.03 -9.75
C GLY A 41 -11.95 60.14 -8.84
N THR A 42 -10.97 59.85 -7.98
CA THR A 42 -10.33 60.86 -7.11
C THR A 42 -9.41 61.83 -7.86
N GLY A 43 -9.12 61.55 -9.13
CA GLY A 43 -8.15 62.28 -9.94
C GLY A 43 -6.70 61.83 -9.73
N TYR A 44 -6.43 60.90 -8.82
CA TYR A 44 -5.13 60.23 -8.69
C TYR A 44 -5.13 58.91 -9.47
N LEU A 45 -3.93 58.36 -9.72
CA LEU A 45 -3.74 56.99 -10.20
C LEU A 45 -4.04 55.99 -9.08
N ARG A 46 -5.32 55.87 -8.78
CA ARG A 46 -5.90 55.03 -7.73
C ARG A 46 -7.19 54.39 -8.25
N GLY A 47 -7.31 53.09 -8.03
CA GLY A 47 -8.40 52.28 -8.55
C GLY A 47 -8.57 50.97 -7.80
N ASN A 48 -9.42 50.07 -8.29
CA ASN A 48 -9.81 48.87 -7.53
C ASN A 48 -8.64 47.98 -7.08
N TYR A 49 -7.58 47.92 -7.88
CA TYR A 49 -6.46 47.01 -7.64
C TYR A 49 -5.17 47.70 -7.22
N ALA A 50 -5.03 49.00 -7.48
CA ALA A 50 -3.76 49.71 -7.28
C ALA A 50 -3.97 51.14 -6.74
N ASN A 51 -3.05 51.58 -5.89
CA ASN A 51 -2.87 52.95 -5.45
C ASN A 51 -1.39 53.33 -5.62
N ILE A 52 -1.09 54.21 -6.57
CA ILE A 52 0.30 54.54 -6.90
C ILE A 52 0.76 55.79 -6.15
N LEU A 53 1.97 55.71 -5.60
CA LEU A 53 2.68 56.77 -4.90
C LEU A 53 3.97 57.14 -5.66
N ASN A 54 4.40 58.39 -5.51
CA ASN A 54 5.64 58.92 -6.08
C ASN A 54 6.55 59.38 -4.93
N ASN A 55 7.78 58.89 -4.89
CA ASN A 55 8.70 59.18 -3.78
C ASN A 55 9.66 60.36 -4.06
N VAL A 56 9.72 60.86 -5.30
CA VAL A 56 10.63 61.94 -5.70
C VAL A 56 9.91 63.23 -6.11
N SER A 57 8.61 63.14 -6.39
CA SER A 57 7.77 64.30 -6.72
C SER A 57 6.37 64.16 -6.13
N SER A 58 5.51 65.16 -6.36
CA SER A 58 4.09 65.05 -6.01
C SER A 58 3.43 63.94 -6.81
N ARG A 59 2.41 63.28 -6.24
CA ARG A 59 1.63 62.26 -6.96
C ARG A 59 0.97 62.82 -8.22
N ALA A 60 0.87 62.00 -9.26
CA ALA A 60 0.16 62.32 -10.48
C ALA A 60 -1.31 62.62 -10.19
N TYR A 61 -1.77 63.81 -10.59
CA TYR A 61 -3.14 64.25 -10.39
C TYR A 61 -3.74 64.85 -11.66
N SER A 62 -4.97 64.47 -11.97
CA SER A 62 -5.71 64.93 -13.14
C SER A 62 -7.22 64.94 -12.88
N SER A 63 -7.84 66.11 -12.91
CA SER A 63 -9.29 66.27 -12.66
C SER A 63 -10.19 65.65 -13.74
N ASN A 64 -9.63 65.31 -14.90
CA ASN A 64 -10.32 64.61 -15.98
C ASN A 64 -9.78 63.19 -16.22
N ASN A 65 -8.97 62.66 -15.29
CA ASN A 65 -8.33 61.34 -15.37
C ASN A 65 -7.46 61.14 -16.62
N SER A 66 -6.79 62.19 -17.10
CA SER A 66 -5.84 62.12 -18.21
C SER A 66 -4.40 62.32 -17.72
N PHE A 67 -3.57 61.28 -17.86
CA PHE A 67 -2.21 61.14 -17.32
C PHE A 67 -1.19 60.96 -18.45
N ASN A 68 -1.13 61.92 -19.36
CA ASN A 68 -0.36 61.82 -20.61
C ASN A 68 1.04 62.43 -20.45
N TYR A 69 1.89 61.77 -19.64
CA TYR A 69 3.26 62.22 -19.38
C TYR A 69 4.25 61.72 -20.43
N SER A 70 5.38 62.41 -20.59
CA SER A 70 6.50 61.89 -21.40
C SER A 70 7.27 60.83 -20.63
N SER A 71 7.94 59.88 -21.29
CA SER A 71 8.69 58.82 -20.59
C SER A 71 9.87 59.30 -19.73
N ALA A 72 10.24 60.57 -19.83
CA ALA A 72 11.25 61.22 -18.98
C ALA A 72 10.66 61.92 -17.74
N ASP A 73 9.34 62.00 -17.63
CA ASP A 73 8.63 62.61 -16.50
C ASP A 73 8.37 61.55 -15.42
N THR A 74 8.61 61.89 -14.15
CA THR A 74 8.42 60.96 -13.02
C THR A 74 7.00 60.41 -12.92
N HIS A 75 6.00 61.17 -13.36
CA HIS A 75 4.60 60.72 -13.30
C HIS A 75 4.26 59.69 -14.39
N PHE A 76 5.13 59.48 -15.38
CA PHE A 76 4.98 58.41 -16.36
C PHE A 76 5.03 57.04 -15.69
N ASP A 77 5.95 56.85 -14.74
CA ASP A 77 6.13 55.58 -14.04
C ASP A 77 4.91 55.25 -13.18
N GLU A 78 4.27 56.26 -12.60
CA GLU A 78 2.99 56.08 -11.92
C GLU A 78 1.91 55.53 -12.87
N ALA A 79 1.78 56.12 -14.06
CA ALA A 79 0.77 55.72 -15.05
C ALA A 79 1.07 54.31 -15.61
N ASN A 80 2.36 54.00 -15.82
CA ASN A 80 2.83 52.72 -16.32
C ASN A 80 2.55 51.59 -15.31
N VAL A 81 2.95 51.77 -14.05
CA VAL A 81 2.71 50.78 -12.98
C VAL A 81 1.23 50.58 -12.72
N TYR A 82 0.42 51.66 -12.71
CA TYR A 82 -1.04 51.53 -12.57
C TYR A 82 -1.62 50.65 -13.68
N TYR A 83 -1.30 50.95 -14.94
CA TYR A 83 -1.80 50.21 -16.10
C TYR A 83 -1.46 48.72 -16.03
N HIS A 84 -0.20 48.40 -15.71
CA HIS A 84 0.28 47.03 -15.66
C HIS A 84 -0.35 46.24 -14.50
N ILE A 85 -0.39 46.79 -13.29
CA ILE A 85 -1.06 46.13 -12.16
C ILE A 85 -2.53 45.89 -12.49
N ASP A 86 -3.22 46.91 -13.02
CA ASP A 86 -4.64 46.80 -13.36
C ASP A 86 -4.91 45.71 -14.41
N CYS A 87 -4.10 45.62 -15.46
CA CYS A 87 -4.23 44.59 -16.48
C CYS A 87 -3.91 43.19 -15.94
N TYR A 88 -2.79 43.04 -15.25
CA TYR A 88 -2.35 41.73 -14.74
C TYR A 88 -3.31 41.20 -13.67
N ARG A 89 -3.63 42.01 -12.67
CA ARG A 89 -4.55 41.63 -11.60
C ARG A 89 -5.99 41.47 -12.10
N GLY A 90 -6.45 42.44 -12.89
CA GLY A 90 -7.86 42.60 -13.25
C GLY A 90 -8.31 41.79 -14.45
N ASN A 91 -7.39 41.40 -15.35
CA ASN A 91 -7.73 40.65 -16.55
C ASN A 91 -7.16 39.22 -16.49
N TYR A 92 -5.88 39.05 -16.12
CA TYR A 92 -5.24 37.74 -16.10
C TYR A 92 -5.53 36.94 -14.83
N LEU A 93 -5.09 37.43 -13.66
CA LEU A 93 -5.28 36.70 -12.39
C LEU A 93 -6.76 36.55 -12.02
N ALA A 94 -7.57 37.58 -12.25
CA ALA A 94 -9.03 37.47 -12.10
C ALA A 94 -9.65 36.40 -13.03
N GLY A 95 -9.06 36.17 -14.20
CA GLY A 95 -9.45 35.10 -15.13
C GLY A 95 -9.14 33.69 -14.60
N LEU A 96 -8.11 33.55 -13.75
CA LEU A 96 -7.82 32.33 -12.98
C LEU A 96 -8.71 32.20 -11.73
N GLY A 97 -9.61 33.16 -11.48
CA GLY A 97 -10.47 33.20 -10.29
C GLY A 97 -9.79 33.79 -9.06
N PHE A 98 -8.64 34.45 -9.20
CA PHE A 98 -8.00 35.13 -8.07
C PHE A 98 -8.80 36.37 -7.66
N ASP A 99 -9.31 36.38 -6.43
CA ASP A 99 -9.99 37.51 -5.79
C ASP A 99 -9.23 38.03 -4.55
N GLY A 100 -8.11 37.39 -4.17
CA GLY A 100 -7.19 37.83 -3.13
C GLY A 100 -6.46 39.15 -3.47
N VAL A 101 -5.86 39.79 -2.46
CA VAL A 101 -5.23 41.13 -2.54
C VAL A 101 -6.16 42.19 -3.14
N GLY A 102 -6.70 43.07 -2.30
CA GLY A 102 -7.58 44.16 -2.72
C GLY A 102 -6.86 45.27 -3.52
N GLN A 103 -6.84 46.49 -2.97
CA GLN A 103 -6.04 47.59 -3.54
C GLN A 103 -4.61 47.52 -2.99
N ILE A 104 -3.64 47.16 -3.83
CA ILE A 104 -2.22 47.19 -3.43
C ILE A 104 -1.68 48.61 -3.54
N THR A 105 -0.78 49.01 -2.63
CA THR A 105 -0.04 50.26 -2.77
C THR A 105 1.30 49.97 -3.44
N ALA A 106 1.62 50.74 -4.46
CA ALA A 106 2.89 50.67 -5.18
C ALA A 106 3.57 52.03 -5.17
N THR A 107 4.85 52.07 -4.83
CA THR A 107 5.65 53.30 -4.77
C THR A 107 6.70 53.27 -5.86
N VAL A 108 6.66 54.24 -6.77
CA VAL A 108 7.70 54.44 -7.80
C VAL A 108 8.75 55.43 -7.32
N HIS A 109 9.96 55.32 -7.87
CA HIS A 109 11.15 56.09 -7.51
C HIS A 109 11.64 55.85 -6.07
N GLU A 110 11.50 54.62 -5.57
CA GLU A 110 12.03 54.25 -4.26
C GLU A 110 13.52 53.90 -4.37
N ASN A 111 14.37 54.90 -4.10
CA ASN A 111 15.82 54.79 -4.27
C ASN A 111 16.59 54.69 -2.94
N THR A 112 15.92 54.60 -1.78
CA THR A 112 16.59 54.71 -0.47
C THR A 112 17.05 53.38 0.10
N TYR A 113 16.19 52.37 0.14
CA TYR A 113 16.51 51.03 0.64
C TYR A 113 15.81 49.99 -0.23
N PRO A 114 16.51 48.97 -0.78
CA PRO A 114 17.95 48.71 -0.64
C PRO A 114 18.84 49.60 -1.54
N GLY A 115 18.25 50.42 -2.40
CA GLY A 115 18.93 51.29 -3.37
C GLY A 115 18.09 51.42 -4.64
N PRO A 116 18.56 52.17 -5.66
CA PRO A 116 17.84 52.36 -6.91
C PRO A 116 17.78 51.11 -7.80
N ASP A 117 18.72 50.18 -7.64
CA ASP A 117 18.87 48.99 -8.49
C ASP A 117 18.00 47.81 -8.04
N ASN A 118 16.75 48.06 -7.65
CA ASN A 118 15.85 47.00 -7.21
C ASN A 118 14.36 47.31 -7.42
N ALA A 119 13.57 46.24 -7.47
CA ALA A 119 12.14 46.23 -7.19
C ALA A 119 11.86 45.17 -6.14
N TRP A 120 10.83 45.35 -5.32
CA TRP A 120 10.43 44.33 -4.35
C TRP A 120 8.98 44.46 -3.90
N PHE A 121 8.39 43.33 -3.53
CA PHE A 121 7.24 43.23 -2.65
C PHE A 121 7.67 43.12 -1.18
N ASP A 122 7.11 43.98 -0.32
CA ASP A 122 7.32 43.89 1.13
C ASP A 122 6.13 43.18 1.80
N PRO A 123 6.30 41.91 2.25
CA PRO A 123 5.22 41.18 2.91
C PRO A 123 4.82 41.76 4.27
N SER A 124 5.65 42.60 4.91
CA SER A 124 5.36 43.18 6.22
C SER A 124 4.28 44.26 6.18
N ASN A 125 4.16 44.96 5.06
CA ASN A 125 3.18 46.02 4.84
C ASN A 125 2.29 45.79 3.61
N GLY A 126 2.58 44.76 2.81
CA GLY A 126 1.83 44.38 1.62
C GLY A 126 1.95 45.39 0.48
N GLN A 127 3.11 46.04 0.32
CA GLN A 127 3.35 47.08 -0.70
C GLN A 127 4.41 46.67 -1.72
N LEU A 128 4.35 47.32 -2.88
CA LEU A 128 5.33 47.18 -3.96
C LEU A 128 6.20 48.44 -4.03
N TYR A 129 7.46 48.27 -4.37
CA TYR A 129 8.41 49.36 -4.53
C TYR A 129 9.25 49.15 -5.79
N PHE A 130 9.49 50.24 -6.52
CA PHE A 130 10.24 50.24 -7.78
C PHE A 130 11.28 51.36 -7.76
N GLY A 131 12.56 50.99 -7.89
CA GLY A 131 13.68 51.92 -8.03
C GLY A 131 13.95 52.33 -9.47
N ASP A 132 14.68 53.43 -9.63
CA ASP A 132 14.97 54.03 -10.95
C ASP A 132 16.10 53.34 -11.73
N GLY A 133 16.81 52.41 -11.08
CA GLY A 133 18.04 51.84 -11.57
C GLY A 133 19.20 52.84 -11.63
N THR A 134 20.37 52.33 -11.98
CA THR A 134 21.60 53.08 -12.23
C THR A 134 21.98 52.91 -13.70
N PRO A 135 21.48 53.77 -14.63
CA PRO A 135 21.71 53.57 -16.07
C PRO A 135 23.18 53.55 -16.50
N ALA A 136 24.05 54.20 -15.73
CA ALA A 136 25.49 54.17 -15.94
C ALA A 136 26.11 52.77 -15.74
N GLU A 137 25.45 51.91 -14.96
CA GLU A 137 25.83 50.52 -14.68
C GLU A 137 25.02 49.52 -15.51
N GLY A 138 24.19 50.00 -16.43
CA GLY A 138 23.34 49.16 -17.29
C GLY A 138 22.07 48.62 -16.60
N VAL A 139 21.69 49.22 -15.47
CA VAL A 139 20.41 48.98 -14.79
C VAL A 139 19.49 50.16 -15.06
N TYR A 140 18.28 49.88 -15.51
CA TYR A 140 17.27 50.85 -15.92
C TYR A 140 16.05 50.73 -15.02
N ASP A 141 15.19 51.72 -15.14
CA ASP A 141 13.99 51.89 -14.32
C ASP A 141 13.08 50.65 -14.29
N PHE A 142 12.91 50.09 -13.10
CA PHE A 142 12.11 48.89 -12.85
C PHE A 142 10.61 49.15 -12.99
N ALA A 143 10.14 50.38 -12.82
CA ALA A 143 8.74 50.78 -13.03
C ALA A 143 8.36 50.84 -14.52
N LYS A 144 9.33 50.70 -15.44
CA LYS A 144 9.10 50.69 -16.89
C LYS A 144 8.98 49.29 -17.49
N GLU A 145 9.48 48.23 -16.84
CA GLU A 145 9.38 46.87 -17.36
C GLU A 145 8.13 46.15 -16.85
N ASP A 146 7.27 45.75 -17.79
CA ASP A 146 6.00 45.06 -17.51
C ASP A 146 6.16 43.79 -16.65
N LYS A 147 7.07 42.88 -17.01
CA LYS A 147 7.27 41.61 -16.28
C LYS A 147 7.81 41.81 -14.87
N ILE A 148 8.59 42.86 -14.59
CA ILE A 148 9.03 43.17 -13.23
C ILE A 148 7.83 43.58 -12.38
N ILE A 149 6.98 44.46 -12.90
CA ILE A 149 5.75 44.86 -12.19
C ILE A 149 4.87 43.64 -11.90
N TYR A 150 4.75 42.72 -12.86
CA TYR A 150 3.99 41.49 -12.68
C TYR A 150 4.66 40.52 -11.71
N HIS A 151 6.00 40.42 -11.71
CA HIS A 151 6.79 39.59 -10.82
C HIS A 151 6.54 40.00 -9.36
N GLU A 152 6.69 41.29 -9.04
CA GLU A 152 6.45 41.79 -7.68
C GLU A 152 4.98 41.62 -7.26
N TYR A 153 4.04 41.81 -8.18
CA TYR A 153 2.63 41.55 -7.89
C TYR A 153 2.36 40.05 -7.63
N THR A 154 3.09 39.15 -8.30
CA THR A 154 2.95 37.70 -8.13
C THR A 154 3.41 37.26 -6.75
N HIS A 155 4.42 37.92 -6.16
CA HIS A 155 4.74 37.75 -4.74
C HIS A 155 3.56 38.10 -3.83
N ALA A 156 2.89 39.23 -4.07
CA ALA A 156 1.69 39.57 -3.31
C ALA A 156 0.58 38.51 -3.43
N MET A 157 0.38 37.97 -4.64
CA MET A 157 -0.58 36.89 -4.89
C MET A 157 -0.20 35.62 -4.12
N SER A 158 1.00 35.08 -4.34
CA SER A 158 1.46 33.82 -3.75
C SER A 158 1.54 33.92 -2.23
N ASN A 159 2.01 35.06 -1.70
CA ASN A 159 2.01 35.34 -0.26
C ASN A 159 0.61 35.31 0.34
N SER A 160 -0.40 35.85 -0.35
CA SER A 160 -1.80 35.85 0.12
C SER A 160 -2.45 34.46 0.13
N ILE A 161 -1.89 33.48 -0.59
CA ILE A 161 -2.44 32.12 -0.72
C ILE A 161 -1.69 31.14 0.19
N ALA A 162 -0.38 30.99 -0.02
CA ALA A 162 0.43 29.95 0.60
C ALA A 162 1.39 30.49 1.68
N ASN A 163 1.66 31.81 1.66
CA ASN A 163 2.61 32.49 2.54
C ASN A 163 3.94 31.72 2.65
N LEU A 164 4.56 31.43 1.49
CA LEU A 164 5.78 30.64 1.41
C LEU A 164 6.94 31.32 2.15
N TYR A 165 7.74 30.53 2.86
CA TYR A 165 8.88 31.02 3.60
C TYR A 165 10.01 31.41 2.63
N TYR A 166 10.44 32.68 2.68
CA TYR A 166 11.25 33.30 1.63
C TYR A 166 12.77 33.04 1.73
N TRP A 167 13.29 32.67 2.90
CA TRP A 167 14.73 32.74 3.17
C TRP A 167 15.49 31.44 2.88
N TYR A 168 16.34 31.43 1.85
CA TYR A 168 17.33 30.38 1.55
C TYR A 168 16.82 28.92 1.61
N THR A 169 15.60 28.70 1.14
CA THR A 169 14.89 27.41 1.12
C THR A 169 14.24 27.14 -0.23
N GLU A 170 13.83 25.90 -0.48
CA GLU A 170 13.03 25.55 -1.67
C GLU A 170 11.71 26.31 -1.73
N SER A 171 11.10 26.68 -0.60
CA SER A 171 9.88 27.50 -0.58
C SER A 171 10.12 28.91 -1.11
N GLY A 172 11.27 29.53 -0.82
CA GLY A 172 11.66 30.82 -1.38
C GLY A 172 11.97 30.70 -2.87
N ALA A 173 12.61 29.62 -3.29
CA ALA A 173 12.81 29.32 -4.70
C ALA A 173 11.49 29.11 -5.46
N ILE A 174 10.50 28.45 -4.86
CA ILE A 174 9.16 28.32 -5.45
C ILE A 174 8.51 29.69 -5.61
N GLU A 175 8.64 30.55 -4.60
CA GLU A 175 8.08 31.90 -4.60
C GLU A 175 8.64 32.75 -5.75
N GLU A 176 9.97 32.80 -5.90
CA GLU A 176 10.66 33.43 -7.04
C GLU A 176 10.30 32.79 -8.38
N GLY A 177 10.28 31.46 -8.44
CA GLY A 177 9.99 30.75 -9.69
C GLY A 177 8.54 30.92 -10.16
N ASN A 178 7.58 31.05 -9.24
CA ASN A 178 6.22 31.42 -9.57
C ASN A 178 6.13 32.88 -10.06
N ALA A 179 6.88 33.79 -9.42
CA ALA A 179 7.00 35.19 -9.81
C ALA A 179 7.69 35.38 -11.16
N ASP A 180 8.48 34.42 -11.65
CA ASP A 180 8.96 34.37 -13.03
C ASP A 180 7.94 33.72 -13.99
N TYR A 181 7.31 32.62 -13.57
CA TYR A 181 6.44 31.82 -14.43
C TYR A 181 5.17 32.55 -14.88
N PHE A 182 4.38 33.11 -13.95
CA PHE A 182 3.09 33.72 -14.30
C PHE A 182 3.24 34.96 -15.21
N PRO A 183 4.19 35.89 -14.97
CA PRO A 183 4.48 36.97 -15.91
C PRO A 183 4.92 36.46 -17.29
N GLY A 184 5.73 35.40 -17.31
CA GLY A 184 6.19 34.80 -18.56
C GLY A 184 5.06 34.15 -19.35
N SER A 185 4.13 33.45 -18.68
CA SER A 185 2.96 32.87 -19.33
C SER A 185 2.01 33.96 -19.84
N TYR A 186 1.66 34.94 -18.99
CA TYR A 186 0.78 36.05 -19.36
C TYR A 186 1.30 36.82 -20.59
N THR A 187 2.60 37.05 -20.67
CA THR A 187 3.22 37.76 -21.79
C THR A 187 3.67 36.85 -22.94
N SER A 188 3.58 35.53 -22.76
CA SER A 188 4.14 34.52 -23.67
C SER A 188 5.63 34.74 -23.99
N ARG A 189 6.42 35.20 -23.00
CA ARG A 189 7.86 35.46 -23.11
C ARG A 189 8.62 34.74 -21.99
N SER A 190 9.65 33.99 -22.35
CA SER A 190 10.39 33.15 -21.40
C SER A 190 11.43 33.89 -20.55
N ILE A 191 11.88 35.05 -21.01
CA ILE A 191 12.94 35.82 -20.36
C ILE A 191 12.30 36.79 -19.37
N ILE A 192 12.87 36.98 -18.18
CA ILE A 192 12.48 37.97 -17.17
C ILE A 192 13.62 38.97 -17.01
N CYS A 193 13.31 40.25 -16.77
CA CYS A 193 14.28 41.32 -16.55
C CYS A 193 15.18 41.59 -17.77
N ASP A 194 14.62 41.49 -18.98
CA ASP A 194 15.35 41.70 -20.25
C ASP A 194 15.50 43.17 -20.64
N TYR A 195 14.95 44.10 -19.86
CA TYR A 195 15.11 45.54 -20.02
C TYR A 195 15.74 46.21 -18.80
N ALA A 196 15.14 46.04 -17.62
CA ALA A 196 15.51 46.76 -16.41
C ALA A 196 16.92 46.37 -15.96
N ALA A 197 17.31 45.10 -16.05
CA ALA A 197 18.68 44.69 -15.73
C ALA A 197 19.12 43.53 -16.63
N PRO A 198 19.48 43.78 -17.90
CA PRO A 198 19.71 42.73 -18.90
C PRO A 198 20.85 41.77 -18.53
N SER A 199 21.82 42.22 -17.73
CA SER A 199 22.91 41.38 -17.21
C SER A 199 22.45 40.35 -16.16
N TYR A 200 21.27 40.54 -15.58
CA TYR A 200 20.65 39.66 -14.60
C TYR A 200 19.39 38.95 -15.14
N ALA A 201 19.18 39.01 -16.46
CA ALA A 201 18.01 38.40 -17.09
C ALA A 201 17.99 36.88 -16.89
N ARG A 202 16.80 36.35 -16.57
CA ARG A 202 16.57 34.91 -16.35
C ARG A 202 15.73 34.35 -17.49
N ASP A 203 16.19 33.30 -18.17
CA ASP A 203 15.46 32.67 -19.28
C ASP A 203 14.95 31.28 -18.89
N MET A 204 13.64 31.11 -18.82
CA MET A 204 13.02 29.82 -18.50
C MET A 204 13.29 28.73 -19.57
N ASN A 205 13.62 29.11 -20.82
CA ASN A 205 14.05 28.14 -21.84
C ASN A 205 15.48 27.63 -21.61
N ASN A 206 16.33 28.45 -20.99
CA ASN A 206 17.73 28.16 -20.78
C ASN A 206 18.16 28.66 -19.38
N PRO A 207 17.64 28.03 -18.32
CA PRO A 207 17.94 28.46 -16.95
C PRO A 207 19.44 28.34 -16.70
N SER A 208 20.00 29.31 -15.96
CA SER A 208 21.44 29.39 -15.71
C SER A 208 22.04 28.04 -15.27
N PRO A 209 23.14 27.57 -15.89
CA PRO A 209 23.80 26.32 -15.51
C PRO A 209 24.47 26.40 -14.13
N TYR A 210 24.64 27.61 -13.57
CA TYR A 210 25.12 27.82 -12.21
C TYR A 210 24.09 27.51 -11.14
N SER A 211 22.85 27.17 -11.53
CA SER A 211 21.91 26.52 -10.63
C SER A 211 22.48 25.14 -10.23
N HIS A 212 23.12 25.05 -9.06
CA HIS A 212 23.54 23.78 -8.43
C HIS A 212 22.40 22.75 -8.36
N TYR A 213 21.17 23.22 -8.54
CA TYR A 213 19.90 22.51 -8.69
C TYR A 213 19.78 21.62 -9.93
N SER A 214 20.48 21.89 -11.04
CA SER A 214 20.40 21.08 -12.27
C SER A 214 21.05 19.68 -12.14
N GLN A 215 21.85 19.46 -11.07
CA GLN A 215 22.66 18.25 -10.88
C GLN A 215 22.27 17.41 -9.65
N LEU A 216 21.31 17.85 -8.84
CA LEU A 216 20.95 17.19 -7.58
C LEU A 216 19.68 16.34 -7.74
N PRO A 217 19.70 15.04 -7.34
CA PRO A 217 18.49 14.27 -7.11
C PRO A 217 17.67 14.98 -6.03
N LYS A 218 16.46 15.42 -6.35
CA LYS A 218 15.60 16.15 -5.41
C LYS A 218 14.70 15.14 -4.71
N ASP A 219 15.34 14.27 -3.94
CA ASP A 219 14.70 13.33 -3.01
C ASP A 219 14.28 14.10 -1.75
N PRO A 220 13.08 13.84 -1.16
CA PRO A 220 12.62 14.43 0.09
C PRO A 220 13.61 14.30 1.27
N ASN A 221 14.57 13.38 1.21
CA ASN A 221 15.55 13.16 2.27
C ASN A 221 16.79 14.07 2.19
N THR A 222 17.03 14.73 1.06
CA THR A 222 18.25 15.53 0.82
C THR A 222 17.96 17.02 0.59
N GLY A 223 16.73 17.48 0.89
CA GLY A 223 16.22 18.82 0.61
C GLY A 223 17.28 19.93 0.61
N LEU A 224 17.18 20.84 -0.35
CA LEU A 224 18.26 21.77 -0.65
C LEU A 224 18.37 22.85 0.44
N ALA A 225 19.30 22.65 1.37
CA ALA A 225 19.68 23.67 2.35
C ALA A 225 20.50 24.77 1.68
N ASN A 226 20.27 26.03 2.06
CA ASN A 226 20.92 27.23 1.51
C ASN A 226 20.60 27.48 0.03
N ALA A 227 19.36 27.21 -0.34
CA ALA A 227 18.90 27.43 -1.69
C ALA A 227 18.72 28.94 -1.94
N GLU A 228 19.66 29.60 -2.65
CA GLU A 228 19.45 30.99 -3.08
C GLU A 228 18.14 31.08 -3.90
N PRO A 229 17.16 31.89 -3.46
CA PRO A 229 15.81 31.88 -4.03
C PRO A 229 15.74 32.14 -5.53
N HIS A 230 16.52 33.06 -6.09
CA HIS A 230 16.48 33.41 -7.51
C HIS A 230 17.11 32.33 -8.40
N ASP A 231 18.21 31.73 -7.95
CA ASP A 231 18.84 30.60 -8.64
C ASP A 231 17.95 29.35 -8.61
N GLY A 232 17.32 29.06 -7.47
CA GLY A 232 16.35 27.98 -7.33
C GLY A 232 15.05 28.27 -8.08
N GLY A 233 14.63 29.53 -8.11
CA GLY A 233 13.46 30.02 -8.82
C GLY A 233 13.60 29.89 -10.32
N SER A 234 14.78 30.20 -10.87
CA SER A 234 15.12 29.94 -12.28
C SER A 234 14.96 28.46 -12.65
N PHE A 235 15.31 27.55 -11.74
CA PHE A 235 15.12 26.11 -11.95
C PHE A 235 13.63 25.72 -11.92
N TRP A 236 12.88 26.22 -10.94
CA TRP A 236 11.45 25.93 -10.76
C TRP A 236 10.60 26.50 -11.90
N SER A 237 10.80 27.77 -12.25
CA SER A 237 10.10 28.45 -13.33
C SER A 237 10.32 27.74 -14.66
N ALA A 238 11.54 27.26 -14.93
CA ALA A 238 11.84 26.44 -16.09
C ALA A 238 11.13 25.07 -16.07
N ALA A 239 10.92 24.45 -14.89
CA ALA A 239 10.11 23.23 -14.78
C ALA A 239 8.63 23.47 -15.12
N LEU A 240 8.09 24.60 -14.67
CA LEU A 240 6.74 25.03 -15.02
C LEU A 240 6.64 25.42 -16.50
N TRP A 241 7.70 26.01 -17.07
CA TRP A 241 7.77 26.38 -18.47
C TRP A 241 7.81 25.16 -19.41
N ASP A 242 8.52 24.10 -19.03
CA ASP A 242 8.46 22.81 -19.74
C ASP A 242 7.03 22.26 -19.75
N LEU A 243 6.34 22.36 -18.61
CA LEU A 243 4.95 21.93 -18.45
C LEU A 243 3.99 22.80 -19.28
N HIS A 244 4.21 24.11 -19.32
CA HIS A 244 3.46 25.07 -20.14
C HIS A 244 3.60 24.80 -21.64
N ASN A 245 4.80 24.40 -22.09
CA ASN A 245 5.10 24.20 -23.51
C ASN A 245 4.87 22.78 -24.02
N THR A 246 4.53 21.83 -23.15
CA THR A 246 4.16 20.49 -23.61
C THR A 246 2.88 20.53 -24.43
N GLY A 247 2.89 19.92 -25.62
CA GLY A 247 1.72 19.86 -26.50
C GLY A 247 0.51 19.10 -25.94
N SER A 248 0.64 18.52 -24.74
CA SER A 248 -0.41 17.74 -24.07
C SER A 248 -1.18 18.50 -22.98
N ILE A 249 -0.73 19.71 -22.59
CA ILE A 249 -1.34 20.51 -21.52
C ILE A 249 -1.55 21.96 -21.99
N GLY A 250 -0.46 22.65 -22.33
CA GLY A 250 -0.49 24.05 -22.77
C GLY A 250 -0.70 25.07 -21.64
N ALA A 251 -0.50 26.34 -21.99
CA ALA A 251 -0.46 27.47 -21.05
C ALA A 251 -1.63 27.55 -20.07
N SER A 252 -2.86 27.62 -20.58
CA SER A 252 -4.04 27.88 -19.74
C SER A 252 -4.30 26.80 -18.68
N VAL A 253 -4.00 25.54 -19.01
CA VAL A 253 -4.15 24.43 -18.05
C VAL A 253 -3.00 24.47 -17.04
N THR A 254 -1.77 24.69 -17.49
CA THR A 254 -0.62 24.82 -16.58
C THR A 254 -0.82 25.96 -15.58
N ASP A 255 -1.26 27.14 -16.04
CA ASP A 255 -1.55 28.29 -15.17
C ASP A 255 -2.56 27.96 -14.09
N TRP A 256 -3.65 27.27 -14.46
CA TRP A 256 -4.67 26.84 -13.51
C TRP A 256 -4.11 25.85 -12.50
N LEU A 257 -3.33 24.85 -12.94
CA LEU A 257 -2.78 23.82 -12.07
C LEU A 257 -1.74 24.39 -11.09
N VAL A 258 -0.87 25.30 -11.55
CA VAL A 258 0.11 25.99 -10.71
C VAL A 258 -0.61 26.88 -9.68
N TYR A 259 -1.62 27.63 -10.11
CA TYR A 259 -2.44 28.47 -9.25
C TYR A 259 -3.20 27.66 -8.19
N GLY A 260 -3.94 26.61 -8.60
CA GLY A 260 -4.69 25.75 -7.70
C GLY A 260 -3.79 24.95 -6.75
N GLY A 261 -2.60 24.56 -7.20
CA GLY A 261 -1.59 23.91 -6.37
C GLY A 261 -1.13 24.76 -5.18
N LEU A 262 -1.12 26.10 -5.29
CA LEU A 262 -0.72 26.99 -4.18
C LEU A 262 -1.62 26.80 -2.95
N TYR A 263 -2.92 26.51 -3.15
CA TYR A 263 -3.88 26.27 -2.07
C TYR A 263 -3.68 24.93 -1.36
N ARG A 264 -2.78 24.08 -1.84
CA ARG A 264 -2.55 22.71 -1.35
C ARG A 264 -1.21 22.53 -0.64
N VAL A 265 -0.38 23.56 -0.62
CA VAL A 265 0.94 23.54 0.04
C VAL A 265 0.95 24.36 1.32
N THR A 266 2.03 24.22 2.10
CA THR A 266 2.25 25.00 3.33
C THR A 266 3.42 25.96 3.13
N THR A 267 3.63 26.87 4.09
CA THR A 267 4.74 27.84 4.06
C THR A 267 6.12 27.22 3.78
N ASN A 268 6.36 25.96 4.17
CA ASN A 268 7.64 25.25 3.96
C ASN A 268 7.60 24.28 2.77
N ALA A 269 6.86 24.63 1.71
CA ALA A 269 6.77 23.79 0.52
C ALA A 269 8.15 23.46 -0.06
N THR A 270 8.33 22.21 -0.44
CA THR A 270 9.44 21.71 -1.26
C THR A 270 9.00 21.57 -2.71
N PHE A 271 9.94 21.52 -3.66
CA PHE A 271 9.62 21.28 -5.07
C PHE A 271 8.81 20.00 -5.25
N LEU A 272 9.13 18.95 -4.47
CA LEU A 272 8.36 17.72 -4.46
C LEU A 272 6.92 17.97 -3.99
N SER A 273 6.74 18.56 -2.80
CA SER A 273 5.40 18.74 -2.24
C SER A 273 4.50 19.60 -3.14
N TYR A 274 5.08 20.59 -3.83
CA TYR A 274 4.33 21.44 -4.75
C TYR A 274 4.05 20.73 -6.08
N SER A 275 4.96 19.92 -6.59
CA SER A 275 4.68 19.06 -7.75
C SER A 275 3.57 18.03 -7.46
N GLU A 276 3.52 17.45 -6.25
CA GLU A 276 2.46 16.54 -5.82
C GLU A 276 1.12 17.29 -5.63
N ALA A 277 1.15 18.54 -5.18
CA ALA A 277 -0.02 19.42 -5.13
C ALA A 277 -0.58 19.76 -6.51
N ILE A 278 0.28 20.03 -7.51
CA ILE A 278 -0.12 20.26 -8.91
C ILE A 278 -0.79 19.00 -9.49
N LEU A 279 -0.26 17.80 -9.19
CA LEU A 279 -0.89 16.54 -9.58
C LEU A 279 -2.24 16.31 -8.87
N ALA A 280 -2.35 16.69 -7.59
CA ALA A 280 -3.60 16.62 -6.84
C ALA A 280 -4.65 17.59 -7.39
N GLU A 281 -4.23 18.77 -7.85
CA GLU A 281 -5.12 19.71 -8.52
C GLU A 281 -5.65 19.12 -9.84
N ASP A 282 -4.78 18.51 -10.64
CA ASP A 282 -5.19 17.84 -11.88
C ASP A 282 -6.20 16.70 -11.65
N LEU A 283 -5.98 15.91 -10.60
CA LEU A 283 -6.95 14.89 -10.18
C LEU A 283 -8.30 15.49 -9.82
N SER A 284 -8.31 16.64 -9.15
CA SER A 284 -9.55 17.25 -8.68
C SER A 284 -10.33 17.99 -9.77
N VAL A 285 -9.63 18.65 -10.70
CA VAL A 285 -10.25 19.52 -11.71
C VAL A 285 -10.45 18.80 -13.04
N TYR A 286 -9.48 17.97 -13.43
CA TYR A 286 -9.44 17.33 -14.75
C TYR A 286 -9.49 15.79 -14.65
N ALA A 287 -9.83 15.25 -13.48
CA ALA A 287 -9.88 13.80 -13.23
C ALA A 287 -8.57 13.07 -13.57
N GLY A 288 -7.44 13.78 -13.51
CA GLY A 288 -6.12 13.22 -13.75
C GLY A 288 -5.73 13.09 -15.22
N SER A 289 -6.38 13.81 -16.14
CA SER A 289 -6.09 13.69 -17.58
C SER A 289 -4.68 14.13 -17.97
N HIS A 290 -3.98 14.87 -17.11
CA HIS A 290 -2.67 15.44 -17.40
C HIS A 290 -1.53 14.88 -16.53
N ILE A 291 -1.83 14.02 -15.53
CA ILE A 291 -0.84 13.43 -14.59
C ILE A 291 0.41 12.91 -15.30
N ALA A 292 0.26 12.18 -16.41
CA ALA A 292 1.39 11.62 -17.14
C ALA A 292 2.35 12.71 -17.64
N ALA A 293 1.83 13.81 -18.20
CA ALA A 293 2.63 14.91 -18.71
C ALA A 293 3.25 15.72 -17.56
N ILE A 294 2.47 16.03 -16.51
CA ILE A 294 2.96 16.71 -15.30
C ILE A 294 4.15 15.97 -14.70
N GLN A 295 3.99 14.68 -14.43
CA GLN A 295 5.05 13.88 -13.82
C GLN A 295 6.26 13.70 -14.73
N ASN A 296 6.08 13.54 -16.05
CA ASN A 296 7.20 13.43 -16.98
C ASN A 296 8.05 14.72 -16.99
N CYS A 297 7.43 15.90 -17.01
CA CYS A 297 8.15 17.18 -16.96
C CYS A 297 8.95 17.32 -15.65
N PHE A 298 8.33 17.03 -14.51
CA PHE A 298 9.02 17.09 -13.22
C PHE A 298 10.11 16.02 -13.06
N ALA A 299 9.87 14.80 -13.55
CA ALA A 299 10.83 13.70 -13.51
C ALA A 299 12.09 14.00 -14.35
N GLN A 300 11.95 14.65 -15.51
CA GLN A 300 13.09 15.09 -16.34
C GLN A 300 14.04 16.03 -15.58
N ARG A 301 13.51 16.74 -14.59
CA ARG A 301 14.27 17.65 -13.71
C ARG A 301 14.60 17.05 -12.34
N GLY A 302 14.36 15.75 -12.16
CA GLY A 302 14.66 15.00 -10.95
C GLY A 302 13.73 15.29 -9.77
N ILE A 303 12.53 15.84 -10.01
CA ILE A 303 11.53 16.13 -8.98
C ILE A 303 10.57 14.94 -8.87
N GLY A 304 10.64 14.21 -7.76
CA GLY A 304 9.83 13.02 -7.51
C GLY A 304 10.51 12.05 -6.54
N ARG A 305 9.76 11.09 -6.02
CA ARG A 305 10.26 10.12 -5.04
C ARG A 305 10.99 8.96 -5.71
N THR A 306 12.17 8.65 -5.21
CA THR A 306 13.00 7.51 -5.65
C THR A 306 13.97 7.18 -4.51
N GLY A 307 14.69 6.06 -4.59
CA GLY A 307 15.75 5.76 -3.62
C GLY A 307 15.23 5.13 -2.33
N THR A 308 15.74 5.57 -1.18
CA THR A 308 15.57 4.86 0.10
C THR A 308 14.82 5.68 1.15
N ILE A 309 13.81 5.08 1.77
CA ILE A 309 13.15 5.60 2.98
C ILE A 309 13.87 5.01 4.20
N ALA A 310 14.65 5.86 4.87
CA ALA A 310 15.48 5.50 6.02
C ALA A 310 14.83 5.78 7.38
N GLN A 311 13.68 6.46 7.40
CA GLN A 311 12.95 6.82 8.61
C GLN A 311 11.44 6.65 8.44
N ASN A 312 10.72 6.48 9.55
CA ASN A 312 9.28 6.27 9.51
C ASN A 312 8.61 7.42 8.74
N THR A 313 7.84 7.05 7.71
CA THR A 313 7.31 8.01 6.74
C THR A 313 5.83 7.74 6.53
N THR A 314 5.06 8.82 6.38
CA THR A 314 3.65 8.74 6.00
C THR A 314 3.45 9.34 4.61
N TRP A 315 2.72 8.63 3.77
CA TRP A 315 2.30 9.06 2.44
C TRP A 315 0.79 9.29 2.41
N SER A 316 0.40 10.47 1.98
CA SER A 316 -0.99 10.95 1.92
C SER A 316 -1.27 11.67 0.60
N ASP A 317 -2.54 11.71 0.20
CA ASP A 317 -3.05 12.42 -0.97
C ASP A 317 -2.46 11.91 -2.30
N VAL A 318 -1.43 12.55 -2.84
CA VAL A 318 -0.82 12.17 -4.13
C VAL A 318 0.68 11.94 -3.97
N ILE A 319 1.15 10.83 -4.51
CA ILE A 319 2.55 10.38 -4.44
C ILE A 319 3.10 10.17 -5.84
N SER A 320 4.13 10.94 -6.17
CA SER A 320 4.83 10.88 -7.46
C SER A 320 6.13 10.09 -7.33
N ILE A 321 6.17 8.86 -7.87
CA ILE A 321 7.38 8.04 -7.92
C ILE A 321 8.13 8.33 -9.24
N ILE A 322 9.45 8.49 -9.24
CA ILE A 322 10.24 8.66 -10.49
C ILE A 322 11.31 7.58 -10.66
N GLY A 323 11.47 6.72 -9.66
CA GLY A 323 12.30 5.52 -9.69
C GLY A 323 11.94 4.61 -8.52
N SER A 324 12.46 3.39 -8.49
CA SER A 324 12.11 2.43 -7.43
C SER A 324 12.39 2.99 -6.04
N VAL A 325 11.45 2.78 -5.12
CA VAL A 325 11.55 3.21 -3.71
C VAL A 325 11.73 1.99 -2.83
N THR A 326 12.72 2.03 -1.94
CA THR A 326 13.02 0.98 -0.97
C THR A 326 12.83 1.49 0.46
N VAL A 327 12.01 0.80 1.26
CA VAL A 327 11.86 1.08 2.70
C VAL A 327 12.83 0.19 3.47
N ASN A 328 13.72 0.79 4.26
CA ASN A 328 14.73 0.05 5.01
C ASN A 328 14.13 -0.86 6.08
N SER A 329 14.87 -1.91 6.45
CA SER A 329 14.51 -2.76 7.59
C SER A 329 14.40 -1.92 8.87
N GLY A 330 13.40 -2.21 9.71
CA GLY A 330 13.09 -1.45 10.92
C GLY A 330 12.35 -0.12 10.69
N VAL A 331 12.10 0.26 9.44
CA VAL A 331 11.37 1.47 9.07
C VAL A 331 9.94 1.14 8.67
N THR A 332 8.98 1.95 9.09
CA THR A 332 7.57 1.84 8.69
C THR A 332 7.21 2.87 7.64
N LEU A 333 6.66 2.40 6.52
CA LEU A 333 5.94 3.23 5.57
C LEU A 333 4.43 3.12 5.83
N THR A 334 3.80 4.23 6.21
CA THR A 334 2.35 4.33 6.36
C THR A 334 1.75 4.99 5.12
N ILE A 335 0.73 4.40 4.53
CA ILE A 335 -0.02 4.99 3.40
C ILE A 335 -1.47 5.16 3.83
N THR A 336 -1.93 6.41 3.87
CA THR A 336 -3.27 6.75 4.38
C THR A 336 -4.38 6.46 3.37
N ALA A 337 -5.62 6.39 3.83
CA ALA A 337 -6.78 6.21 2.96
C ALA A 337 -6.88 7.32 1.90
N GLY A 338 -7.23 6.93 0.67
CA GLY A 338 -7.37 7.83 -0.47
C GLY A 338 -6.10 8.19 -1.21
N THR A 339 -4.92 7.75 -0.73
CA THR A 339 -3.66 8.09 -1.39
C THR A 339 -3.57 7.47 -2.79
N ASN A 340 -3.19 8.27 -3.78
CA ASN A 340 -2.86 7.83 -5.14
C ASN A 340 -1.34 7.79 -5.31
N VAL A 341 -0.80 6.64 -5.67
CA VAL A 341 0.63 6.40 -5.88
C VAL A 341 0.86 6.07 -7.35
N PHE A 342 1.58 6.96 -8.02
CA PHE A 342 1.84 6.88 -9.46
C PHE A 342 3.26 6.41 -9.76
N PHE A 343 3.37 5.32 -10.52
CA PHE A 343 4.64 4.72 -10.89
C PHE A 343 4.98 4.93 -12.37
N PRO A 344 6.26 5.19 -12.68
CA PRO A 344 6.79 5.10 -14.04
C PRO A 344 7.07 3.64 -14.39
N ASN A 345 7.36 3.40 -15.67
CA ASN A 345 7.68 2.07 -16.16
C ASN A 345 8.83 1.43 -15.36
N ASN A 346 8.68 0.16 -15.00
CA ASN A 346 9.63 -0.66 -14.23
C ASN A 346 9.95 -0.22 -12.80
N ALA A 347 9.43 0.91 -12.30
CA ALA A 347 9.63 1.27 -10.90
C ALA A 347 8.84 0.34 -9.97
N SER A 348 9.45 0.01 -8.84
CA SER A 348 8.86 -0.86 -7.82
C SER A 348 8.87 -0.20 -6.45
N LEU A 349 7.95 -0.61 -5.59
CA LEU A 349 7.96 -0.30 -4.17
C LEU A 349 8.44 -1.54 -3.40
N VAL A 350 9.67 -1.47 -2.87
CA VAL A 350 10.31 -2.55 -2.12
C VAL A 350 10.25 -2.23 -0.63
N ILE A 351 9.65 -3.09 0.16
CA ILE A 351 9.46 -2.92 1.59
C ILE A 351 10.31 -3.96 2.32
N ASN A 352 11.50 -3.56 2.78
CA ASN A 352 12.34 -4.39 3.66
C ASN A 352 12.02 -4.17 5.15
N GLY A 353 11.40 -3.03 5.49
CA GLY A 353 10.75 -2.75 6.78
C GLY A 353 9.26 -3.06 6.72
N THR A 354 8.41 -2.33 7.44
CA THR A 354 6.97 -2.62 7.54
C THR A 354 6.12 -1.70 6.65
N LEU A 355 5.14 -2.26 5.93
CA LEU A 355 4.11 -1.50 5.23
C LEU A 355 2.82 -1.46 6.03
N THR A 356 2.29 -0.26 6.30
CA THR A 356 0.92 -0.05 6.80
C THR A 356 0.13 0.76 5.78
N ALA A 357 -0.45 0.07 4.79
CA ALA A 357 -1.28 0.68 3.75
C ALA A 357 -2.75 0.30 3.99
N VAL A 358 -3.51 1.17 4.66
CA VAL A 358 -4.90 0.88 5.07
C VAL A 358 -5.83 1.98 4.58
N GLY A 359 -6.55 1.68 3.49
CA GLY A 359 -7.65 2.50 2.99
C GLY A 359 -8.98 2.22 3.68
N THR A 360 -10.07 2.73 3.09
CA THR A 360 -11.45 2.41 3.47
C THR A 360 -12.25 1.95 2.25
N SER A 361 -13.47 1.44 2.46
CA SER A 361 -14.35 1.00 1.36
C SER A 361 -14.69 2.12 0.37
N THR A 362 -14.80 3.36 0.84
CA THR A 362 -15.12 4.55 0.04
C THR A 362 -13.88 5.33 -0.39
N ASN A 363 -12.80 5.28 0.39
CA ASN A 363 -11.56 5.99 0.12
C ASN A 363 -10.38 5.01 0.05
N LYS A 364 -10.29 4.27 -1.05
CA LYS A 364 -9.25 3.27 -1.29
C LYS A 364 -7.93 3.92 -1.66
N ILE A 365 -6.83 3.30 -1.25
CA ILE A 365 -5.49 3.64 -1.77
C ILE A 365 -5.43 3.16 -3.21
N THR A 366 -4.80 3.90 -4.13
CA THR A 366 -4.62 3.47 -5.52
C THR A 366 -3.15 3.45 -5.89
N PHE A 367 -2.63 2.31 -6.32
CA PHE A 367 -1.31 2.13 -6.92
C PHE A 367 -1.49 1.87 -8.41
N THR A 368 -0.93 2.72 -9.27
CA THR A 368 -1.15 2.63 -10.72
C THR A 368 0.02 3.18 -11.54
N SER A 369 0.10 2.77 -12.81
CA SER A 369 0.98 3.38 -13.81
C SER A 369 0.42 4.71 -14.32
N LEU A 370 1.32 5.52 -14.88
CA LEU A 370 1.08 6.80 -15.52
C LEU A 370 0.75 6.72 -17.01
N SER A 371 1.33 5.75 -17.71
CA SER A 371 1.39 5.75 -19.17
C SER A 371 0.93 4.43 -19.79
N GLY A 372 0.63 3.43 -18.96
CA GLY A 372 0.19 2.13 -19.41
C GLY A 372 -0.99 1.59 -18.63
N ASN A 373 -1.96 1.05 -19.36
CA ASN A 373 -3.12 0.33 -18.84
C ASN A 373 -3.00 -1.18 -19.03
N SER A 374 -1.77 -1.66 -19.30
CA SER A 374 -1.45 -3.06 -19.54
C SER A 374 -0.64 -3.62 -18.36
N PRO A 375 -0.60 -4.95 -18.16
CA PRO A 375 0.31 -5.54 -17.18
C PRO A 375 1.76 -5.08 -17.37
N ASN A 376 2.52 -5.02 -16.29
CA ASN A 376 3.93 -4.56 -16.26
C ASN A 376 4.14 -3.09 -16.67
N SER A 377 3.10 -2.27 -16.65
CA SER A 377 3.25 -0.81 -16.83
C SER A 377 3.96 -0.15 -15.64
N TRP A 378 4.19 -0.90 -14.57
CA TRP A 378 5.16 -0.67 -13.51
C TRP A 378 5.51 -2.00 -12.86
N GLY A 379 6.49 -2.00 -11.96
CA GLY A 379 7.02 -3.19 -11.32
C GLY A 379 6.11 -3.73 -10.20
N THR A 380 6.71 -4.03 -9.05
CA THR A 380 6.06 -4.77 -7.97
C THR A 380 5.85 -3.92 -6.72
N ILE A 381 4.88 -4.31 -5.90
CA ILE A 381 4.94 -4.06 -4.46
C ILE A 381 5.54 -5.31 -3.84
N THR A 382 6.76 -5.21 -3.32
CA THR A 382 7.49 -6.35 -2.74
C THR A 382 7.61 -6.18 -1.23
N LEU A 383 7.04 -7.10 -0.46
CA LEU A 383 7.22 -7.23 0.98
C LEU A 383 8.34 -8.26 1.21
N SER A 384 9.54 -7.79 1.53
CA SER A 384 10.77 -8.58 1.42
C SER A 384 11.44 -8.78 2.78
N GLY A 385 11.69 -10.04 3.13
CA GLY A 385 12.44 -10.43 4.31
C GLY A 385 11.67 -10.31 5.63
N ALA A 386 12.34 -10.71 6.71
CA ALA A 386 11.73 -10.76 8.04
C ALA A 386 11.26 -9.39 8.55
N GLY A 387 11.93 -8.30 8.15
CA GLY A 387 11.56 -6.92 8.53
C GLY A 387 10.20 -6.47 7.96
N ALA A 388 9.73 -7.13 6.89
CA ALA A 388 8.40 -6.93 6.34
C ALA A 388 7.28 -7.70 7.03
N SER A 389 7.60 -8.50 8.05
CA SER A 389 6.60 -9.29 8.75
C SER A 389 5.55 -8.38 9.42
N GLY A 390 4.29 -8.79 9.34
CA GLY A 390 3.16 -7.99 9.84
C GLY A 390 2.70 -6.87 8.91
N SER A 391 3.31 -6.72 7.72
CA SER A 391 2.88 -5.73 6.73
C SER A 391 1.43 -5.96 6.29
N THR A 392 0.71 -4.86 6.10
CA THR A 392 -0.71 -4.83 5.77
C THR A 392 -0.99 -3.98 4.54
N LEU A 393 -1.72 -4.56 3.59
CA LEU A 393 -2.33 -3.89 2.45
C LEU A 393 -3.85 -4.11 2.50
N LYS A 394 -4.61 -3.07 2.84
CA LYS A 394 -6.07 -3.13 3.00
C LYS A 394 -6.77 -2.03 2.22
N TYR A 395 -7.89 -2.38 1.59
CA TYR A 395 -8.71 -1.45 0.81
C TYR A 395 -7.88 -0.66 -0.21
N ALA A 396 -7.16 -1.37 -1.06
CA ALA A 396 -6.31 -0.78 -2.10
C ALA A 396 -6.72 -1.25 -3.51
N ASN A 397 -6.58 -0.37 -4.50
CA ASN A 397 -6.59 -0.69 -5.91
C ASN A 397 -5.14 -0.81 -6.38
N VAL A 398 -4.72 -1.97 -6.87
CA VAL A 398 -3.40 -2.18 -7.48
C VAL A 398 -3.63 -2.48 -8.94
N LYS A 399 -3.27 -1.56 -9.83
CA LYS A 399 -3.60 -1.63 -11.26
C LYS A 399 -2.36 -1.68 -12.12
N TYR A 400 -2.36 -2.49 -13.17
CA TYR A 400 -1.35 -2.46 -14.26
C TYR A 400 0.10 -2.80 -13.87
N GLY A 401 0.34 -3.15 -12.61
CA GLY A 401 1.67 -3.53 -12.12
C GLY A 401 2.06 -4.95 -12.54
N THR A 402 3.26 -5.36 -12.15
CA THR A 402 3.68 -6.75 -12.28
C THR A 402 2.94 -7.63 -11.30
N LYS A 403 3.00 -7.37 -9.99
CA LYS A 403 2.32 -8.16 -8.93
C LYS A 403 2.46 -7.53 -7.54
N VAL A 404 1.68 -8.04 -6.59
CA VAL A 404 1.95 -7.88 -5.15
C VAL A 404 2.67 -9.15 -4.66
N GLU A 405 3.86 -8.99 -4.09
CA GLU A 405 4.74 -10.09 -3.70
C GLU A 405 5.10 -10.04 -2.22
N ALA A 406 5.03 -11.18 -1.55
CA ALA A 406 5.62 -11.43 -0.24
C ALA A 406 6.71 -12.49 -0.38
N ALA A 407 7.93 -12.15 0.01
CA ALA A 407 9.09 -13.01 -0.15
C ALA A 407 9.89 -13.11 1.16
N ASN A 408 10.08 -14.33 1.67
CA ASN A 408 10.83 -14.61 2.90
C ASN A 408 10.30 -13.82 4.12
N THR A 409 8.98 -13.75 4.26
CA THR A 409 8.32 -12.89 5.27
C THR A 409 7.07 -13.54 5.87
N SER A 410 6.57 -13.06 7.00
CA SER A 410 5.48 -13.73 7.73
C SER A 410 4.37 -12.77 8.17
N ASN A 411 3.21 -13.31 8.52
CA ASN A 411 2.07 -12.53 9.03
C ASN A 411 1.60 -11.40 8.10
N ILE A 412 1.71 -11.61 6.78
CA ILE A 412 1.26 -10.63 5.78
C ILE A 412 -0.26 -10.61 5.70
N THR A 413 -0.86 -9.42 5.61
CA THR A 413 -2.31 -9.27 5.39
C THR A 413 -2.61 -8.49 4.11
N ILE A 414 -3.25 -9.15 3.14
CA ILE A 414 -3.78 -8.50 1.92
C ILE A 414 -5.30 -8.70 1.89
N GLN A 415 -6.06 -7.61 2.07
CA GLN A 415 -7.50 -7.74 2.28
C GLN A 415 -8.34 -6.60 1.69
N TYR A 416 -9.52 -6.92 1.13
CA TYR A 416 -10.43 -5.95 0.49
C TYR A 416 -9.80 -5.16 -0.67
N CYS A 417 -8.77 -5.72 -1.30
CA CYS A 417 -8.07 -5.09 -2.41
C CYS A 417 -8.68 -5.47 -3.76
N ASN A 418 -8.54 -4.57 -4.73
CA ASN A 418 -8.79 -4.83 -6.14
C ASN A 418 -7.44 -4.88 -6.86
N ILE A 419 -6.99 -6.07 -7.21
CA ILE A 419 -5.75 -6.30 -7.97
C ILE A 419 -6.16 -6.52 -9.43
N ASP A 420 -5.94 -5.53 -10.28
CA ASP A 420 -6.60 -5.45 -11.59
C ASP A 420 -5.58 -5.27 -12.72
N THR A 421 -5.68 -6.12 -13.72
CA THR A 421 -4.88 -6.05 -14.96
C THR A 421 -3.37 -6.09 -14.66
N THR A 422 -2.98 -6.87 -13.66
CA THR A 422 -1.56 -7.12 -13.31
C THR A 422 -1.02 -8.34 -14.06
N TYR A 423 0.31 -8.53 -14.04
CA TYR A 423 0.92 -9.72 -14.63
C TYR A 423 0.65 -10.97 -13.77
N ASP A 424 1.06 -11.00 -12.51
CA ASP A 424 0.51 -11.91 -11.51
C ASP A 424 -0.37 -11.09 -10.55
N GLY A 425 -1.36 -11.73 -9.91
CA GLY A 425 -2.13 -11.08 -8.85
C GLY A 425 -1.30 -10.95 -7.57
N ILE A 426 -1.33 -11.99 -6.74
CA ILE A 426 -0.64 -12.04 -5.45
C ILE A 426 0.30 -13.24 -5.41
N TYR A 427 1.55 -13.04 -4.99
CA TYR A 427 2.55 -14.10 -4.92
C TYR A 427 3.21 -14.17 -3.55
N PHE A 428 3.15 -15.33 -2.90
CA PHE A 428 3.85 -15.65 -1.66
C PHE A 428 4.94 -16.69 -1.96
N TYR A 429 6.18 -16.35 -1.60
CA TYR A 429 7.33 -17.24 -1.70
C TYR A 429 8.04 -17.32 -0.35
N ASN A 430 8.21 -18.54 0.18
CA ASN A 430 8.72 -18.77 1.54
C ASN A 430 8.10 -17.81 2.57
N SER A 431 6.77 -17.67 2.51
CA SER A 431 6.05 -16.64 3.27
C SER A 431 4.73 -17.14 3.85
N SER A 432 4.23 -16.44 4.86
CA SER A 432 2.95 -16.75 5.49
C SER A 432 2.04 -15.55 5.69
N GLY A 433 0.72 -15.78 5.67
CA GLY A 433 -0.25 -14.70 5.84
C GLY A 433 -1.66 -15.01 5.35
N SER A 434 -2.44 -13.94 5.18
CA SER A 434 -3.86 -13.99 4.82
C SER A 434 -4.14 -13.15 3.57
N ILE A 435 -4.86 -13.74 2.62
CA ILE A 435 -5.34 -13.14 1.36
C ILE A 435 -6.87 -13.25 1.36
N LEU A 436 -7.54 -12.19 1.81
CA LEU A 436 -8.95 -12.24 2.17
C LEU A 436 -9.80 -11.21 1.41
N ASN A 437 -10.97 -11.60 0.90
CA ASN A 437 -11.97 -10.66 0.35
C ASN A 437 -11.43 -9.77 -0.79
N ASN A 438 -10.52 -10.29 -1.63
CA ASN A 438 -9.95 -9.53 -2.73
C ASN A 438 -10.66 -9.83 -4.06
N THR A 439 -10.71 -8.83 -4.95
CA THR A 439 -11.01 -9.05 -6.36
C THR A 439 -9.71 -9.05 -7.13
N ILE A 440 -9.42 -10.12 -7.86
CA ILE A 440 -8.17 -10.32 -8.60
C ILE A 440 -8.52 -10.61 -10.06
N THR A 441 -8.07 -9.73 -10.95
CA THR A 441 -8.28 -9.83 -12.39
C THR A 441 -6.94 -9.74 -13.10
N THR A 442 -6.62 -10.74 -13.94
CA THR A 442 -5.39 -10.71 -14.77
C THR A 442 -5.71 -11.01 -16.23
N ASN A 443 -4.95 -10.42 -17.15
CA ASN A 443 -5.04 -10.64 -18.61
C ASN A 443 -3.70 -11.12 -19.24
N SER A 444 -2.70 -11.42 -18.42
CA SER A 444 -1.36 -11.90 -18.79
C SER A 444 -1.30 -13.44 -18.90
N ILE A 445 -0.10 -14.04 -18.95
CA ILE A 445 0.08 -15.50 -18.74
C ILE A 445 0.27 -15.90 -17.26
N GLY A 446 0.26 -14.93 -16.34
CA GLY A 446 0.49 -15.15 -14.91
C GLY A 446 -0.72 -15.74 -14.17
N HIS A 447 -0.59 -15.85 -12.85
CA HIS A 447 -1.52 -16.49 -11.91
C HIS A 447 -2.35 -15.47 -11.13
N GLY A 448 -3.48 -15.92 -10.57
CA GLY A 448 -4.29 -15.11 -9.67
C GLY A 448 -3.63 -15.00 -8.29
N ILE A 449 -3.55 -16.12 -7.58
CA ILE A 449 -2.80 -16.25 -6.33
C ILE A 449 -1.79 -17.38 -6.49
N ARG A 450 -0.53 -17.14 -6.12
CA ARG A 450 0.55 -18.12 -6.17
C ARG A 450 1.19 -18.26 -4.79
N ILE A 451 1.26 -19.48 -4.27
CA ILE A 451 1.80 -19.82 -2.95
C ILE A 451 2.88 -20.89 -3.14
N GLU A 452 4.14 -20.55 -2.89
CA GLU A 452 5.27 -21.45 -3.20
C GLU A 452 6.41 -21.44 -2.17
N GLY A 453 7.29 -22.43 -2.26
CA GLY A 453 8.52 -22.50 -1.46
C GLY A 453 8.25 -22.69 0.02
N GLY A 454 7.42 -23.67 0.38
CA GLY A 454 7.01 -23.92 1.77
C GLY A 454 6.04 -22.88 2.35
N SER A 455 5.56 -21.93 1.54
CA SER A 455 4.61 -20.91 1.99
C SER A 455 3.31 -21.50 2.55
N THR A 456 2.71 -20.79 3.50
CA THR A 456 1.40 -21.13 4.06
C THR A 456 0.47 -19.92 4.05
N ALA A 457 -0.67 -20.00 3.36
CA ALA A 457 -1.58 -18.86 3.24
C ALA A 457 -3.05 -19.23 3.48
N THR A 458 -3.80 -18.30 4.06
CA THR A 458 -5.27 -18.37 4.11
C THR A 458 -5.86 -17.54 2.98
N CYS A 459 -6.32 -18.19 1.92
CA CYS A 459 -6.88 -17.58 0.71
C CYS A 459 -8.41 -17.72 0.72
N ASN A 460 -9.13 -16.77 1.33
CA ASN A 460 -10.58 -16.86 1.48
C ASN A 460 -11.36 -15.68 0.89
N ASP A 461 -12.60 -15.94 0.48
CA ASP A 461 -13.56 -14.93 0.03
C ASP A 461 -13.09 -14.12 -1.19
N ASN A 462 -12.18 -14.64 -2.00
CA ASN A 462 -11.66 -13.90 -3.16
C ASN A 462 -12.48 -14.18 -4.42
N VAL A 463 -12.60 -13.18 -5.28
CA VAL A 463 -13.08 -13.34 -6.66
C VAL A 463 -11.89 -13.28 -7.60
N ILE A 464 -11.60 -14.37 -8.31
CA ILE A 464 -10.35 -14.55 -9.06
C ILE A 464 -10.68 -14.88 -10.52
N THR A 465 -10.40 -13.94 -11.41
CA THR A 465 -10.84 -14.00 -12.80
C THR A 465 -9.70 -13.80 -13.78
N LYS A 466 -9.71 -14.60 -14.84
CA LYS A 466 -8.91 -14.35 -16.04
C LYS A 466 -9.78 -13.69 -17.10
N THR A 467 -9.25 -12.67 -17.78
CA THR A 467 -9.99 -11.97 -18.86
C THR A 467 -9.49 -12.29 -20.26
N ASN A 468 -8.34 -12.97 -20.42
CA ASN A 468 -7.83 -13.34 -21.74
C ASN A 468 -8.40 -14.68 -22.24
N ALA A 469 -8.48 -14.82 -23.57
CA ALA A 469 -9.15 -15.96 -24.21
C ALA A 469 -8.38 -17.28 -24.08
N ASN A 470 -7.05 -17.24 -23.97
CA ASN A 470 -6.22 -18.45 -23.87
C ASN A 470 -6.23 -19.08 -22.47
N ARG A 471 -6.78 -18.39 -21.46
CA ARG A 471 -6.93 -18.85 -20.07
C ARG A 471 -5.61 -19.19 -19.36
N ASN A 472 -4.45 -18.88 -19.94
CA ASN A 472 -3.16 -19.30 -19.38
C ASN A 472 -2.97 -18.87 -17.92
N GLY A 473 -2.41 -19.77 -17.11
CA GLY A 473 -2.15 -19.55 -15.68
C GLY A 473 -3.17 -20.24 -14.78
N VAL A 474 -3.01 -20.04 -13.47
CA VAL A 474 -3.78 -20.74 -12.43
C VAL A 474 -4.48 -19.72 -11.56
N GLY A 475 -5.75 -19.97 -11.22
CA GLY A 475 -6.52 -19.12 -10.30
C GLY A 475 -5.87 -19.07 -8.92
N ILE A 476 -5.69 -20.23 -8.28
CA ILE A 476 -4.88 -20.38 -7.05
C ILE A 476 -3.90 -21.53 -7.21
N LEU A 477 -2.60 -21.25 -7.15
CA LEU A 477 -1.53 -22.25 -7.24
C LEU A 477 -0.85 -22.45 -5.89
N PHE A 478 -0.79 -23.71 -5.45
CA PHE A 478 0.04 -24.19 -4.34
C PHE A 478 1.17 -25.06 -4.90
N GLY A 479 2.42 -24.67 -4.69
CA GLY A 479 3.61 -25.36 -5.19
C GLY A 479 4.73 -25.52 -4.15
N GLY A 480 5.53 -26.58 -4.28
CA GLY A 480 6.83 -26.72 -3.61
C GLY A 480 6.73 -26.82 -2.09
N GLY A 481 5.98 -27.80 -1.58
CA GLY A 481 5.79 -28.02 -0.13
C GLY A 481 4.83 -27.03 0.52
N SER A 482 4.11 -26.23 -0.26
CA SER A 482 3.19 -25.23 0.28
C SER A 482 1.92 -25.84 0.88
N GLY A 483 1.31 -25.10 1.80
CA GLY A 483 0.07 -25.48 2.45
C GLY A 483 -0.83 -24.29 2.75
N GLY A 484 -1.83 -24.50 3.60
CA GLY A 484 -2.78 -23.48 4.02
C GLY A 484 -4.20 -23.77 3.55
N TYR A 485 -5.00 -22.71 3.46
CA TYR A 485 -6.44 -22.80 3.25
C TYR A 485 -6.88 -22.05 2.00
N ALA A 486 -7.76 -22.67 1.21
CA ALA A 486 -8.47 -22.00 0.12
C ALA A 486 -9.96 -22.27 0.24
N ALA A 487 -10.72 -21.29 0.74
CA ALA A 487 -12.15 -21.44 0.97
C ALA A 487 -13.01 -20.26 0.50
N ARG A 488 -14.23 -20.54 0.04
CA ARG A 488 -15.21 -19.54 -0.43
C ARG A 488 -14.70 -18.60 -1.54
N ASN A 489 -13.79 -19.06 -2.38
CA ASN A 489 -13.36 -18.29 -3.54
C ASN A 489 -14.30 -18.52 -4.74
N ASP A 490 -14.54 -17.50 -5.56
CA ASP A 490 -15.16 -17.64 -6.89
C ASP A 490 -14.08 -17.51 -7.96
N ILE A 491 -13.74 -18.62 -8.61
CA ILE A 491 -12.60 -18.76 -9.51
C ILE A 491 -13.11 -19.17 -10.89
N TYR A 492 -12.81 -18.37 -11.92
CA TYR A 492 -13.27 -18.70 -13.27
C TYR A 492 -12.40 -18.17 -14.41
N HIS A 493 -12.49 -18.88 -15.56
CA HIS A 493 -11.77 -18.62 -16.82
C HIS A 493 -10.27 -18.90 -16.80
N TRP A 494 -9.78 -19.71 -15.88
CA TRP A 494 -8.35 -20.07 -15.79
C TRP A 494 -8.04 -21.38 -16.52
N ASP A 495 -6.76 -21.65 -16.78
CA ASP A 495 -6.32 -22.95 -17.25
C ASP A 495 -6.62 -23.94 -16.13
N TRP A 496 -6.09 -23.67 -14.93
CA TRP A 496 -6.47 -24.41 -13.73
C TRP A 496 -7.19 -23.49 -12.73
N GLY A 497 -8.32 -23.94 -12.20
CA GLY A 497 -9.00 -23.22 -11.12
C GLY A 497 -8.14 -23.19 -9.86
N ILE A 498 -7.91 -24.36 -9.27
CA ILE A 498 -6.96 -24.54 -8.17
C ILE A 498 -5.95 -25.65 -8.53
N GLY A 499 -4.67 -25.35 -8.36
CA GLY A 499 -3.55 -26.28 -8.57
C GLY A 499 -2.83 -26.61 -7.27
N ALA A 500 -2.54 -27.90 -7.03
CA ALA A 500 -1.67 -28.37 -5.94
C ALA A 500 -0.57 -29.27 -6.52
N ILE A 501 0.67 -28.79 -6.47
CA ILE A 501 1.81 -29.43 -7.15
C ILE A 501 3.04 -29.48 -6.24
N TRP A 502 3.97 -30.40 -6.54
CA TRP A 502 5.25 -30.53 -5.85
C TRP A 502 5.10 -30.63 -4.32
N SER A 503 4.47 -31.70 -3.85
CA SER A 503 4.31 -32.00 -2.42
C SER A 503 3.48 -30.98 -1.65
N SER A 504 2.51 -30.34 -2.32
CA SER A 504 1.63 -29.35 -1.68
C SER A 504 0.34 -30.00 -1.19
N SER A 505 -0.13 -29.59 -0.02
CA SER A 505 -1.31 -30.17 0.64
C SER A 505 -2.25 -29.09 1.19
N PRO A 506 -2.78 -28.20 0.34
CA PRO A 506 -3.76 -27.19 0.77
C PRO A 506 -5.09 -27.86 1.14
N SER A 507 -5.87 -27.14 1.94
CA SER A 507 -7.18 -27.59 2.38
C SER A 507 -8.25 -26.53 2.13
N SER A 508 -9.49 -26.92 1.87
CA SER A 508 -10.63 -25.99 1.97
C SER A 508 -11.35 -26.08 3.32
N TYR A 509 -10.85 -26.93 4.22
CA TYR A 509 -11.41 -27.12 5.56
C TYR A 509 -11.09 -25.96 6.50
N SER A 510 -12.13 -25.35 7.08
CA SER A 510 -12.00 -24.38 8.15
C SER A 510 -13.10 -24.60 9.19
N SER A 511 -12.73 -24.66 10.47
CA SER A 511 -13.66 -24.86 11.60
C SER A 511 -14.67 -23.71 11.79
N TYR A 512 -14.47 -22.58 11.11
CA TYR A 512 -15.27 -21.37 11.27
C TYR A 512 -16.44 -21.25 10.28
N TYR A 513 -16.49 -22.07 9.22
CA TYR A 513 -17.39 -21.81 8.09
C TYR A 513 -18.22 -23.03 7.73
N ILE A 514 -19.48 -22.95 8.13
CA ILE A 514 -20.50 -23.95 7.88
C ILE A 514 -21.23 -23.58 6.59
N ARG A 515 -21.06 -24.42 5.55
CA ARG A 515 -21.76 -24.45 4.25
C ARG A 515 -21.18 -23.55 3.14
N LYS A 516 -21.23 -24.08 1.90
CA LYS A 516 -20.92 -23.44 0.59
C LYS A 516 -19.49 -22.86 0.48
N ASN A 517 -18.56 -23.73 0.08
CA ASN A 517 -17.14 -23.44 -0.10
C ASN A 517 -16.84 -22.92 -1.53
N ASN A 518 -15.67 -23.17 -2.12
CA ASN A 518 -15.26 -22.57 -3.39
C ASN A 518 -16.23 -22.84 -4.55
N ARG A 519 -16.37 -21.86 -5.45
CA ARG A 519 -16.97 -22.01 -6.79
C ARG A 519 -15.87 -21.95 -7.84
N ILE A 520 -15.68 -23.03 -8.59
CA ILE A 520 -14.67 -23.16 -9.65
C ILE A 520 -15.37 -23.49 -10.96
N ARG A 521 -15.33 -22.56 -11.91
CA ARG A 521 -16.11 -22.71 -13.14
C ARG A 521 -15.45 -22.18 -14.40
N ASN A 522 -15.82 -22.75 -15.54
CA ASN A 522 -15.36 -22.30 -16.86
C ASN A 522 -13.83 -22.29 -17.00
N CYS A 523 -13.14 -23.18 -16.31
CA CYS A 523 -11.70 -23.40 -16.44
C CYS A 523 -11.40 -24.57 -17.40
N ASN A 524 -10.16 -24.70 -17.89
CA ASN A 524 -9.79 -25.90 -18.63
C ASN A 524 -9.75 -27.12 -17.70
N THR A 525 -9.21 -26.94 -16.49
CA THR A 525 -9.25 -27.92 -15.40
C THR A 525 -9.72 -27.23 -14.12
N GLY A 526 -10.74 -27.76 -13.45
CA GLY A 526 -11.21 -27.23 -12.18
C GLY A 526 -10.16 -27.39 -11.08
N LEU A 527 -9.87 -28.64 -10.72
CA LEU A 527 -8.83 -29.02 -9.75
C LEU A 527 -7.70 -29.78 -10.45
N MET A 528 -6.47 -29.28 -10.34
CA MET A 528 -5.26 -29.93 -10.86
C MET A 528 -4.35 -30.35 -9.71
N VAL A 529 -3.99 -31.63 -9.64
CA VAL A 529 -3.15 -32.18 -8.56
C VAL A 529 -2.10 -33.11 -9.15
N TYR A 530 -0.82 -32.96 -8.82
CA TYR A 530 0.22 -33.93 -9.22
C TYR A 530 1.52 -33.82 -8.39
N ARG A 531 2.46 -34.75 -8.62
CA ARG A 531 3.79 -34.83 -7.97
C ARG A 531 3.70 -34.81 -6.43
N LEU A 532 3.22 -35.91 -5.85
CA LEU A 532 3.16 -36.15 -4.41
C LEU A 532 2.32 -35.14 -3.62
N SER A 533 1.29 -34.59 -4.27
CA SER A 533 0.40 -33.59 -3.64
C SER A 533 -0.85 -34.26 -3.07
N TYR A 534 -1.27 -33.84 -1.87
CA TYR A 534 -2.36 -34.45 -1.11
C TYR A 534 -3.42 -33.44 -0.62
N PRO A 535 -3.99 -32.59 -1.49
CA PRO A 535 -4.98 -31.60 -1.08
C PRO A 535 -6.30 -32.20 -0.59
N THR A 536 -6.96 -31.45 0.30
CA THR A 536 -8.28 -31.76 0.83
C THR A 536 -9.29 -30.67 0.47
N PHE A 537 -10.05 -30.89 -0.59
CA PHE A 537 -11.17 -30.05 -1.02
C PHE A 537 -12.53 -30.69 -0.72
N GLY A 538 -12.63 -31.45 0.38
CA GLY A 538 -13.87 -32.08 0.84
C GLY A 538 -13.65 -33.45 1.49
N ILE A 539 -14.41 -33.77 2.54
CA ILE A 539 -14.31 -35.01 3.32
C ILE A 539 -15.70 -35.66 3.52
N PRO A 540 -15.82 -37.00 3.61
CA PRO A 540 -17.06 -37.68 3.93
C PRO A 540 -17.59 -37.33 5.34
N ALA A 541 -18.91 -37.44 5.54
CA ALA A 541 -19.59 -37.34 6.84
C ALA A 541 -19.07 -38.43 7.83
N PRO A 542 -19.19 -38.28 9.18
CA PRO A 542 -20.17 -37.49 9.93
C PRO A 542 -19.53 -36.26 10.55
N SER A 543 -19.74 -35.09 9.96
CA SER A 543 -19.45 -33.86 10.67
C SER A 543 -20.36 -32.79 10.11
N ASP A 544 -20.98 -31.98 10.97
CA ASP A 544 -21.81 -30.84 10.59
C ASP A 544 -21.04 -29.75 9.81
N TYR A 545 -19.75 -29.99 9.51
CA TYR A 545 -18.78 -29.09 8.89
C TYR A 545 -18.58 -29.38 7.40
N TYR A 546 -19.64 -29.28 6.61
CA TYR A 546 -19.54 -29.65 5.20
C TYR A 546 -18.89 -28.58 4.31
N ASN A 547 -17.69 -28.89 3.79
CA ASN A 547 -16.93 -28.07 2.83
C ASN A 547 -17.45 -28.22 1.39
N TRP A 548 -18.69 -27.81 1.13
CA TRP A 548 -19.36 -28.00 -0.16
C TRP A 548 -18.82 -27.10 -1.27
N ASN A 549 -17.95 -27.59 -2.15
CA ASN A 549 -17.50 -26.84 -3.32
C ASN A 549 -18.44 -27.06 -4.52
N SER A 550 -18.54 -26.05 -5.38
CA SER A 550 -19.19 -26.13 -6.69
C SER A 550 -18.13 -26.13 -7.79
N ILE A 551 -17.97 -27.24 -8.50
CA ILE A 551 -17.05 -27.37 -9.62
C ILE A 551 -17.86 -27.69 -10.89
N SER A 552 -17.97 -26.74 -11.83
CA SER A 552 -18.88 -26.88 -12.97
C SER A 552 -18.41 -26.13 -14.23
N GLY A 553 -18.90 -26.52 -15.41
CA GLY A 553 -18.59 -25.81 -16.67
C GLY A 553 -17.11 -25.89 -17.10
N ASN A 554 -16.31 -26.77 -16.50
CA ASN A 554 -14.90 -26.94 -16.84
C ASN A 554 -14.71 -27.99 -17.94
N SER A 555 -13.65 -27.90 -18.74
CA SER A 555 -13.31 -28.96 -19.72
C SER A 555 -12.94 -30.27 -19.02
N TYR A 556 -12.31 -30.17 -17.85
CA TYR A 556 -12.11 -31.25 -16.88
C TYR A 556 -12.43 -30.73 -15.49
N ASN A 557 -13.19 -31.48 -14.70
CA ASN A 557 -13.50 -31.07 -13.33
C ASN A 557 -12.34 -31.36 -12.38
N ALA A 558 -11.64 -32.49 -12.57
CA ALA A 558 -10.48 -32.85 -11.78
C ALA A 558 -9.46 -33.64 -12.61
N LYS A 559 -8.18 -33.29 -12.47
CA LYS A 559 -7.05 -34.09 -12.95
C LYS A 559 -6.09 -34.36 -11.80
N VAL A 560 -5.79 -35.63 -11.55
CA VAL A 560 -4.97 -36.08 -10.41
C VAL A 560 -3.87 -37.00 -10.89
N GLY A 561 -2.61 -36.59 -10.76
CA GLY A 561 -1.42 -37.34 -11.17
C GLY A 561 -1.35 -37.64 -12.67
N THR A 562 -2.08 -36.91 -13.50
CA THR A 562 -2.06 -37.12 -14.96
C THR A 562 -0.75 -36.66 -15.58
N TYR A 563 -0.16 -35.60 -15.01
CA TYR A 563 1.19 -35.18 -15.28
C TYR A 563 2.10 -35.89 -14.28
N TYR A 564 3.02 -36.72 -14.78
CA TYR A 564 3.92 -37.55 -13.97
C TYR A 564 3.19 -38.65 -13.17
N PRO A 565 2.57 -39.62 -13.86
CA PRO A 565 1.80 -40.70 -13.24
C PRO A 565 2.61 -41.61 -12.31
N GLU A 566 3.93 -41.58 -12.40
CA GLU A 566 4.85 -42.29 -11.52
C GLU A 566 4.88 -41.74 -10.08
N TYR A 567 4.44 -40.50 -9.85
CA TYR A 567 4.37 -39.91 -8.51
C TYR A 567 2.92 -39.93 -7.98
N GLU A 568 2.66 -40.79 -7.00
CA GLU A 568 1.35 -40.90 -6.38
C GLU A 568 0.87 -39.56 -5.81
N SER A 569 -0.25 -39.07 -6.33
CA SER A 569 -0.95 -37.90 -5.80
C SER A 569 -2.35 -38.31 -5.38
N ARG A 570 -2.90 -37.66 -4.36
CA ARG A 570 -4.27 -37.96 -3.88
C ARG A 570 -5.08 -36.70 -3.74
N LEU A 571 -6.33 -36.74 -4.16
CA LEU A 571 -7.28 -35.65 -3.97
C LEU A 571 -8.48 -36.14 -3.15
N PHE A 572 -8.67 -35.56 -1.98
CA PHE A 572 -9.89 -35.73 -1.19
C PHE A 572 -10.86 -34.60 -1.53
N ALA A 573 -11.97 -34.94 -2.17
CA ALA A 573 -12.95 -33.98 -2.70
C ALA A 573 -14.39 -34.52 -2.60
N CYS A 574 -14.66 -35.25 -1.53
CA CYS A 574 -16.01 -35.72 -1.19
C CYS A 574 -16.91 -34.53 -0.82
N ASN A 575 -18.22 -34.71 -0.94
CA ASN A 575 -19.25 -33.71 -0.67
C ASN A 575 -19.10 -32.45 -1.53
N ASN A 576 -18.70 -32.60 -2.79
CA ASN A 576 -18.70 -31.53 -3.79
C ASN A 576 -19.80 -31.73 -4.82
N TRP A 577 -20.29 -30.62 -5.38
CA TRP A 577 -21.13 -30.64 -6.58
C TRP A 577 -20.23 -30.53 -7.81
N TRP A 578 -20.39 -31.46 -8.74
CA TRP A 578 -19.52 -31.62 -9.91
C TRP A 578 -20.18 -31.15 -11.23
N GLY A 579 -21.12 -30.21 -11.14
CA GLY A 579 -21.81 -29.63 -12.28
C GLY A 579 -23.02 -30.43 -12.78
N SER A 580 -23.14 -31.70 -12.40
CA SER A 580 -24.26 -32.57 -12.74
C SER A 580 -24.54 -33.57 -11.61
N ASN A 581 -25.76 -34.09 -11.61
CA ASN A 581 -26.17 -35.19 -10.75
C ASN A 581 -26.76 -36.33 -11.61
N PRO A 582 -26.12 -37.51 -11.69
CA PRO A 582 -24.81 -37.84 -11.10
C PRO A 582 -23.65 -37.05 -11.75
N PRO A 583 -22.46 -37.00 -11.13
CA PRO A 583 -21.27 -36.39 -11.72
C PRO A 583 -20.92 -37.03 -13.06
N ASN A 584 -20.62 -36.22 -14.06
CA ASN A 584 -20.06 -36.71 -15.31
C ASN A 584 -18.59 -37.13 -15.11
N THR A 585 -18.37 -38.42 -14.83
CA THR A 585 -17.04 -38.97 -14.53
C THR A 585 -16.06 -38.93 -15.69
N SER A 586 -16.51 -38.72 -16.94
CA SER A 586 -15.61 -38.50 -18.08
C SER A 586 -14.79 -37.22 -17.96
N LEU A 587 -15.22 -36.29 -17.11
CA LEU A 587 -14.50 -35.05 -16.80
C LEU A 587 -13.46 -35.24 -15.67
N PHE A 588 -13.29 -36.47 -15.18
CA PHE A 588 -12.27 -36.83 -14.21
C PHE A 588 -11.14 -37.61 -14.89
N GLN A 589 -9.89 -37.21 -14.64
CA GLN A 589 -8.72 -37.95 -15.09
C GLN A 589 -7.80 -38.24 -13.92
N VAL A 590 -7.41 -39.51 -13.77
CA VAL A 590 -6.56 -39.98 -12.67
C VAL A 590 -5.41 -40.78 -13.25
N GLY A 591 -4.18 -40.41 -12.91
CA GLY A 591 -2.98 -41.14 -13.27
C GLY A 591 -2.93 -42.52 -12.62
N SER A 592 -2.17 -43.44 -13.22
CA SER A 592 -2.15 -44.87 -12.86
C SER A 592 -1.82 -45.14 -11.39
N SER A 593 -1.00 -44.30 -10.76
CA SER A 593 -0.58 -44.44 -9.36
C SER A 593 -1.27 -43.44 -8.43
N SER A 594 -2.29 -42.73 -8.88
CA SER A 594 -2.95 -41.66 -8.12
C SER A 594 -4.37 -42.02 -7.69
N GLN A 595 -4.87 -41.33 -6.68
CA GLN A 595 -6.18 -41.63 -6.08
C GLN A 595 -7.06 -40.39 -6.05
N PHE A 596 -8.35 -40.58 -6.36
CA PHE A 596 -9.33 -39.49 -6.33
C PHE A 596 -10.57 -39.92 -5.58
N TYR A 597 -10.82 -39.27 -4.45
CA TYR A 597 -11.96 -39.53 -3.57
C TYR A 597 -12.98 -38.42 -3.76
N TYR A 598 -14.05 -38.68 -4.51
CA TYR A 598 -15.09 -37.68 -4.81
C TYR A 598 -16.48 -38.06 -4.29
N ASN A 599 -16.64 -39.27 -3.74
CA ASN A 599 -17.90 -39.83 -3.26
C ASN A 599 -17.88 -39.90 -1.72
N PRO A 600 -18.96 -39.54 -0.97
CA PRO A 600 -20.25 -38.97 -1.42
C PRO A 600 -20.07 -37.69 -2.26
N TYR A 601 -20.99 -37.40 -3.17
CA TYR A 601 -21.05 -36.13 -3.92
C TYR A 601 -22.39 -35.42 -3.67
N LEU A 602 -22.47 -34.13 -4.00
CA LEU A 602 -23.70 -33.34 -3.82
C LEU A 602 -24.64 -33.49 -5.01
N TYR A 603 -25.94 -33.62 -4.71
CA TYR A 603 -27.01 -33.71 -5.70
C TYR A 603 -27.46 -32.36 -6.27
N VAL A 604 -27.21 -31.28 -5.52
CA VAL A 604 -27.56 -29.92 -5.89
C VAL A 604 -26.34 -29.02 -5.80
N ASP A 605 -26.28 -28.02 -6.67
CA ASP A 605 -25.25 -27.00 -6.60
C ASP A 605 -25.38 -26.23 -5.27
N PRO A 606 -24.38 -26.26 -4.37
CA PRO A 606 -24.40 -25.45 -3.17
C PRO A 606 -24.50 -23.95 -3.49
N TRP A 607 -24.13 -23.51 -4.70
CA TRP A 607 -24.22 -22.13 -5.17
C TRP A 607 -25.52 -21.80 -5.96
N ALA A 608 -26.40 -22.75 -6.26
CA ALA A 608 -27.68 -22.47 -6.94
C ALA A 608 -28.64 -21.64 -6.06
N GLY A 609 -29.34 -20.68 -6.67
CA GLY A 609 -30.27 -19.76 -6.01
C GLY A 609 -29.68 -18.40 -5.61
N MET A 610 -28.39 -18.13 -5.84
CA MET A 610 -27.78 -16.81 -5.64
C MET A 610 -27.57 -16.09 -6.98
N ALA A 611 -28.57 -15.33 -7.41
CA ALA A 611 -28.33 -14.21 -8.30
C ALA A 611 -27.54 -13.14 -7.52
N LYS A 612 -26.26 -12.97 -7.86
CA LYS A 612 -25.47 -11.73 -7.68
C LYS A 612 -25.74 -10.96 -6.37
N VAL A 613 -25.36 -11.50 -5.20
CA VAL A 613 -25.33 -10.70 -3.97
C VAL A 613 -24.07 -9.85 -3.97
N ILE A 614 -24.21 -8.63 -4.48
CA ILE A 614 -23.39 -7.49 -4.06
C ILE A 614 -23.63 -7.31 -2.57
N ALA A 615 -22.54 -7.08 -1.82
CA ALA A 615 -22.53 -6.89 -0.39
C ALA A 615 -23.72 -6.04 0.11
N SER A 616 -24.62 -6.65 0.86
CA SER A 616 -25.37 -5.99 1.93
C SER A 616 -25.95 -7.03 2.89
N ASN A 617 -25.61 -6.83 4.17
CA ASN A 617 -26.34 -7.10 5.40
C ASN A 617 -26.96 -8.49 5.65
N ASN A 618 -26.58 -9.03 6.81
CA ASN A 618 -27.32 -9.94 7.71
C ASN A 618 -28.60 -10.56 7.16
N GLU A 619 -28.59 -11.89 6.98
CA GLU A 619 -29.67 -12.76 7.45
C GLU A 619 -29.24 -14.24 7.43
N SER A 620 -29.53 -14.96 8.51
CA SER A 620 -29.36 -16.41 8.62
C SER A 620 -30.53 -17.13 7.94
N PRO A 621 -30.31 -18.16 7.10
CA PRO A 621 -31.39 -18.99 6.62
C PRO A 621 -31.69 -20.15 7.59
N THR A 622 -32.98 -20.30 7.87
CA THR A 622 -33.63 -21.34 8.68
C THR A 622 -33.59 -22.76 8.07
N LYS A 623 -34.01 -23.72 8.91
CA LYS A 623 -34.01 -25.20 8.81
C LYS A 623 -34.63 -25.86 7.55
N GLU A 624 -34.35 -27.19 7.49
CA GLU A 624 -35.01 -28.33 6.79
C GLU A 624 -34.34 -28.79 5.47
N GLU A 625 -34.24 -30.08 5.11
CA GLU A 625 -34.38 -31.39 5.79
C GLU A 625 -33.77 -32.50 4.88
N GLY A 626 -33.27 -33.57 5.50
CA GLY A 626 -33.31 -34.98 5.01
C GLY A 626 -32.54 -35.41 3.75
N ILE A 627 -31.39 -36.09 3.92
CA ILE A 627 -30.91 -37.10 2.96
C ILE A 627 -30.31 -38.31 3.70
N SER A 628 -30.80 -39.50 3.37
CA SER A 628 -30.45 -40.80 3.95
C SER A 628 -29.09 -41.35 3.49
N LYS A 629 -28.45 -42.09 4.40
CA LYS A 629 -27.07 -42.59 4.44
C LYS A 629 -26.90 -43.98 3.79
N PRO A 630 -25.81 -44.27 3.05
CA PRO A 630 -25.36 -45.64 2.77
C PRO A 630 -24.47 -46.18 3.92
N SER A 631 -24.48 -47.50 4.11
CA SER A 631 -24.04 -48.23 5.31
C SER A 631 -22.53 -48.16 5.65
N THR A 632 -22.16 -47.12 6.39
CA THR A 632 -21.70 -47.12 7.79
C THR A 632 -20.50 -47.97 8.27
N GLU A 633 -20.50 -49.30 8.30
CA GLU A 633 -19.68 -50.01 9.31
C GLU A 633 -18.14 -49.97 9.13
N GLU A 634 -17.60 -49.99 7.91
CA GLU A 634 -16.13 -49.96 7.70
C GLU A 634 -15.54 -48.54 7.58
N ILE A 635 -16.32 -47.56 7.12
CA ILE A 635 -15.87 -46.17 6.93
C ILE A 635 -16.00 -45.37 8.23
N GLU A 636 -16.98 -45.68 9.08
CA GLU A 636 -17.18 -45.00 10.37
C GLU A 636 -16.11 -45.37 11.39
N SER A 637 -15.52 -46.57 11.29
CA SER A 637 -14.53 -47.02 12.25
C SER A 637 -13.11 -46.46 12.03
N PHE A 638 -12.73 -45.93 10.87
CA PHE A 638 -11.43 -45.23 10.78
C PHE A 638 -11.56 -43.74 11.13
N LEU A 639 -12.66 -43.14 10.66
CA LEU A 639 -12.88 -41.70 10.73
C LEU A 639 -13.17 -41.23 12.16
N TYR A 640 -13.75 -42.06 13.03
CA TYR A 640 -13.99 -41.71 14.43
C TYR A 640 -12.68 -41.43 15.19
N GLY A 641 -11.59 -42.15 14.91
CA GLY A 641 -10.28 -41.88 15.49
C GLY A 641 -9.71 -40.53 15.05
N ILE A 642 -9.88 -40.20 13.77
CA ILE A 642 -9.47 -38.91 13.22
C ILE A 642 -10.31 -37.80 13.85
N GLU A 643 -11.62 -38.02 14.01
CA GLU A 643 -12.53 -37.10 14.65
C GLU A 643 -12.13 -36.80 16.10
N LEU A 644 -11.84 -37.83 16.91
CA LEU A 644 -11.34 -37.65 18.28
C LEU A 644 -10.04 -36.82 18.29
N ARG A 645 -9.11 -37.08 17.37
CA ARG A 645 -7.86 -36.32 17.26
C ARG A 645 -8.13 -34.86 16.89
N LEU A 646 -9.02 -34.63 15.94
CA LEU A 646 -9.39 -33.29 15.46
C LEU A 646 -10.20 -32.50 16.50
N GLN A 647 -10.89 -33.17 17.41
CA GLN A 647 -11.54 -32.58 18.59
C GLN A 647 -10.56 -32.32 19.77
N ASN A 648 -9.25 -32.50 19.55
CA ASN A 648 -8.20 -32.42 20.57
C ASN A 648 -8.35 -33.45 21.72
N LYS A 649 -9.15 -34.49 21.53
CA LYS A 649 -9.28 -35.62 22.46
C LYS A 649 -8.21 -36.66 22.17
N TYR A 650 -6.96 -36.24 22.30
CA TYR A 650 -5.81 -37.03 21.85
C TYR A 650 -5.68 -38.38 22.58
N SER A 651 -6.10 -38.47 23.84
CA SER A 651 -6.10 -39.73 24.59
C SER A 651 -7.11 -40.72 24.04
N GLU A 652 -8.35 -40.24 23.83
CA GLU A 652 -9.42 -41.04 23.22
C GLU A 652 -9.02 -41.46 21.80
N ALA A 653 -8.41 -40.55 21.02
CA ALA A 653 -7.95 -40.83 19.66
C ALA A 653 -6.82 -41.85 19.61
N LYS A 654 -5.85 -41.74 20.52
CA LYS A 654 -4.75 -42.70 20.69
C LYS A 654 -5.31 -44.09 20.99
N ASP A 655 -6.13 -44.21 22.04
CA ASP A 655 -6.72 -45.49 22.46
C ASP A 655 -7.57 -46.11 21.35
N TYR A 656 -8.26 -45.25 20.61
CA TYR A 656 -9.03 -45.63 19.44
C TYR A 656 -8.16 -46.17 18.32
N PHE A 657 -7.13 -45.44 17.88
CA PHE A 657 -6.26 -45.90 16.79
C PHE A 657 -5.48 -47.16 17.17
N ILE A 658 -5.06 -47.31 18.44
CA ILE A 658 -4.47 -48.54 18.95
C ILE A 658 -5.44 -49.72 18.77
N SER A 659 -6.70 -49.56 19.18
CA SER A 659 -7.74 -50.57 19.05
C SER A 659 -8.10 -50.86 17.58
N TYR A 660 -8.15 -49.82 16.76
CA TYR A 660 -8.43 -49.91 15.33
C TYR A 660 -7.33 -50.70 14.60
N ILE A 661 -6.07 -50.40 14.90
CA ILE A 661 -4.92 -51.08 14.32
C ILE A 661 -4.85 -52.55 14.74
N ALA A 662 -5.18 -52.88 16.00
CA ALA A 662 -5.21 -54.26 16.46
C ALA A 662 -6.15 -55.14 15.62
N ASN A 663 -7.24 -54.56 15.11
CA ASN A 663 -8.19 -55.22 14.21
C ASN A 663 -7.86 -55.05 12.72
N ASN A 664 -7.02 -54.07 12.36
CA ASN A 664 -6.70 -53.69 10.98
C ASN A 664 -5.19 -53.46 10.75
N PRO A 665 -4.33 -54.48 10.93
CA PRO A 665 -2.87 -54.32 10.97
C PRO A 665 -2.25 -53.81 9.66
N ASP A 666 -2.93 -53.94 8.52
CA ASP A 666 -2.45 -53.51 7.19
C ASP A 666 -2.77 -52.04 6.84
N LYS A 667 -3.57 -51.33 7.67
CA LYS A 667 -4.04 -49.96 7.36
C LYS A 667 -3.00 -48.90 7.74
N GLN A 668 -2.07 -48.64 6.84
CA GLN A 668 -0.95 -47.68 7.04
C GLN A 668 -1.37 -46.29 7.53
N ALA A 669 -2.51 -45.76 7.04
CA ALA A 669 -3.02 -44.45 7.46
C ALA A 669 -3.31 -44.37 8.97
N ALA A 670 -3.69 -45.48 9.62
CA ALA A 670 -3.97 -45.49 11.05
C ALA A 670 -2.71 -45.34 11.92
N TYR A 671 -1.58 -45.88 11.46
CA TYR A 671 -0.30 -45.73 12.14
C TYR A 671 0.21 -44.29 12.06
N VAL A 672 -0.04 -43.61 10.93
CA VAL A 672 0.29 -42.18 10.75
C VAL A 672 -0.58 -41.31 11.65
N GLU A 673 -1.88 -41.58 11.74
CA GLU A 673 -2.76 -40.82 12.61
C GLU A 673 -2.49 -41.07 14.10
N LEU A 674 -2.11 -42.29 14.49
CA LEU A 674 -1.60 -42.59 15.83
C LEU A 674 -0.31 -41.81 16.14
N TYR A 675 0.64 -41.76 15.19
CA TYR A 675 1.84 -40.92 15.31
C TYR A 675 1.49 -39.43 15.44
N ASN A 676 0.48 -38.94 14.74
CA ASN A 676 0.04 -37.54 14.84
C ASN A 676 -0.56 -37.18 16.21
N CYS A 677 -0.80 -38.15 17.10
CA CYS A 677 -1.17 -37.91 18.50
C CYS A 677 0.06 -37.63 19.40
N TYR A 678 1.28 -37.84 18.90
CA TYR A 678 2.56 -37.84 19.63
C TYR A 678 3.12 -36.44 20.02
N ASN A 679 2.27 -35.52 20.47
CA ASN A 679 2.69 -34.23 21.05
C ASN A 679 1.80 -33.79 22.21
N LYS A 680 0.72 -34.52 22.46
CA LYS A 680 -0.34 -34.17 23.42
C LYS A 680 -0.72 -35.35 24.32
N GLU A 681 -0.10 -36.50 24.10
CA GLU A 681 -0.17 -37.74 24.88
C GLU A 681 1.20 -38.09 25.47
N THR A 682 1.23 -39.00 26.43
CA THR A 682 2.47 -39.56 26.99
C THR A 682 3.23 -40.34 25.91
N ALA A 683 4.46 -39.93 25.64
CA ALA A 683 5.34 -40.55 24.65
C ALA A 683 5.48 -42.07 24.86
N ASP A 684 5.48 -42.50 26.13
CA ASP A 684 5.71 -43.89 26.52
C ASP A 684 4.64 -44.88 26.03
N ASP A 685 3.37 -44.49 25.96
CA ASP A 685 2.29 -45.44 25.60
C ASP A 685 2.23 -45.69 24.10
N ILE A 686 2.47 -44.64 23.31
CA ILE A 686 2.58 -44.74 21.85
C ILE A 686 3.83 -45.56 21.51
N ILE A 687 4.96 -45.30 22.18
CA ILE A 687 6.19 -46.09 22.00
C ILE A 687 5.96 -47.57 22.39
N LYS A 688 5.33 -47.86 23.55
CA LYS A 688 4.97 -49.22 23.96
C LYS A 688 4.09 -49.92 22.92
N PHE A 689 3.12 -49.22 22.34
CA PHE A 689 2.29 -49.77 21.27
C PHE A 689 3.12 -50.14 20.03
N PHE A 690 3.97 -49.23 19.56
CA PHE A 690 4.83 -49.50 18.40
C PHE A 690 5.88 -50.61 18.68
N ASN A 691 6.30 -50.79 19.94
CA ASN A 691 7.14 -51.93 20.34
C ASN A 691 6.36 -53.25 20.37
N ALA A 692 5.07 -53.21 20.67
CA ALA A 692 4.19 -54.37 20.79
C ALA A 692 3.37 -54.64 19.51
N LEU A 693 3.81 -54.11 18.36
CA LEU A 693 3.10 -54.27 17.09
C LEU A 693 2.75 -55.74 16.81
N PRO A 694 1.53 -56.04 16.32
CA PRO A 694 1.16 -57.40 15.92
C PRO A 694 2.14 -57.94 14.86
N GLU A 695 2.44 -59.24 14.90
CA GLU A 695 3.39 -59.91 13.98
C GLU A 695 3.03 -59.72 12.48
N LYS A 696 1.76 -59.39 12.19
CA LYS A 696 1.24 -59.09 10.85
C LYS A 696 1.40 -57.63 10.39
N ALA A 697 1.74 -56.68 11.28
CA ALA A 697 1.90 -55.28 10.91
C ALA A 697 3.07 -55.10 9.93
N SER A 698 2.86 -54.32 8.86
CA SER A 698 3.90 -54.06 7.86
C SER A 698 5.19 -53.53 8.53
N LYS A 699 6.34 -54.07 8.11
CA LYS A 699 7.67 -53.68 8.61
C LYS A 699 8.00 -52.21 8.35
N ASP A 700 7.21 -51.51 7.55
CA ASP A 700 7.42 -50.12 7.17
C ASP A 700 6.96 -49.15 8.29
N HIS A 701 6.12 -49.63 9.22
CA HIS A 701 5.71 -48.89 10.42
C HIS A 701 6.80 -48.80 11.49
N LYS A 702 7.81 -49.68 11.47
CA LYS A 702 8.95 -49.65 12.42
C LYS A 702 9.84 -48.41 12.22
N LEU A 703 9.85 -47.79 11.05
CA LEU A 703 10.56 -46.52 10.85
C LEU A 703 9.91 -45.37 11.65
N LEU A 704 8.58 -45.40 11.81
CA LEU A 704 7.85 -44.48 12.67
C LEU A 704 8.25 -44.65 14.15
N LEU A 705 8.47 -45.88 14.61
CA LEU A 705 8.99 -46.17 15.95
C LEU A 705 10.38 -45.55 16.18
N SER A 706 11.27 -45.65 15.20
CA SER A 706 12.57 -44.97 15.25
C SER A 706 12.42 -43.45 15.40
N TYR A 707 11.51 -42.81 14.65
CA TYR A 707 11.24 -41.38 14.78
C TYR A 707 10.65 -41.01 16.15
N LEU A 708 9.79 -41.87 16.72
CA LEU A 708 9.26 -41.69 18.07
C LEU A 708 10.38 -41.71 19.11
N TYR A 709 11.27 -42.71 19.07
CA TYR A 709 12.42 -42.79 19.96
C TYR A 709 13.36 -41.59 19.83
N LEU A 710 13.68 -41.16 18.60
CA LEU A 710 14.47 -39.96 18.35
C LEU A 710 13.84 -38.73 19.00
N LYS A 711 12.54 -38.56 18.81
CA LYS A 711 11.80 -37.42 19.35
C LYS A 711 11.56 -37.51 20.87
N ASN A 712 11.69 -38.70 21.47
CA ASN A 712 11.74 -38.90 22.93
C ASN A 712 13.17 -38.76 23.51
N GLY A 713 14.18 -38.52 22.68
CA GLY A 713 15.58 -38.49 23.10
C GLY A 713 16.20 -39.86 23.42
N ASP A 714 15.55 -40.96 23.05
CA ASP A 714 16.05 -42.32 23.26
C ASP A 714 16.81 -42.82 22.02
N PHE A 715 17.98 -42.22 21.81
CA PHE A 715 18.81 -42.46 20.64
C PHE A 715 19.34 -43.90 20.57
N LYS A 716 19.51 -44.57 21.72
CA LYS A 716 19.95 -45.96 21.78
C LYS A 716 18.93 -46.88 21.13
N ASN A 717 17.67 -46.80 21.55
CA ASN A 717 16.61 -47.64 21.00
C ASN A 717 16.26 -47.24 19.56
N ALA A 718 16.35 -45.96 19.20
CA ALA A 718 16.24 -45.51 17.81
C ALA A 718 17.31 -46.18 16.91
N LYS A 719 18.57 -46.23 17.35
CA LYS A 719 19.69 -46.84 16.60
C LYS A 719 19.50 -48.35 16.45
N GLU A 720 19.02 -49.02 17.50
CA GLU A 720 18.70 -50.44 17.47
C GLU A 720 17.61 -50.75 16.43
N VAL A 721 16.48 -50.01 16.45
CA VAL A 721 15.39 -50.15 15.47
C VAL A 721 15.89 -49.91 14.05
N ASN A 722 16.70 -48.87 13.85
CA ASN A 722 17.30 -48.59 12.54
C ASN A 722 18.19 -49.74 12.08
N ASN A 723 19.08 -50.25 12.94
CA ASN A 723 19.97 -51.37 12.61
C ASN A 723 19.17 -52.63 12.24
N THR A 724 18.11 -52.94 12.99
CA THR A 724 17.22 -54.06 12.65
C THR A 724 16.59 -53.86 11.27
N LEU A 725 16.08 -52.67 10.95
CA LEU A 725 15.52 -52.35 9.63
C LEU A 725 16.55 -52.51 8.49
N ILE A 726 17.79 -52.09 8.75
CA ILE A 726 18.91 -52.19 7.81
C ILE A 726 19.30 -53.65 7.56
N THR A 727 19.39 -54.46 8.62
CA THR A 727 19.73 -55.88 8.52
C THR A 727 18.62 -56.69 7.86
N GLU A 728 17.36 -56.42 8.18
CA GLU A 728 16.23 -57.19 7.66
C GLU A 728 15.85 -56.84 6.21
N LYS A 729 15.99 -55.57 5.79
CA LYS A 729 15.62 -55.09 4.45
C LYS A 729 16.72 -54.25 3.78
N PRO A 730 17.96 -54.75 3.64
CA PRO A 730 19.16 -53.97 3.35
C PRO A 730 19.14 -53.17 2.03
N ASN A 731 18.29 -53.54 1.08
CA ASN A 731 18.21 -52.97 -0.27
C ASN A 731 16.87 -52.25 -0.54
N THR A 732 16.24 -51.71 0.51
CA THR A 732 14.96 -50.98 0.39
C THR A 732 15.12 -49.52 0.76
N GLN A 733 14.22 -48.66 0.27
CA GLN A 733 14.17 -47.25 0.66
C GLN A 733 14.05 -47.06 2.19
N LEU A 734 13.45 -48.02 2.89
CA LEU A 734 13.37 -48.02 4.36
C LEU A 734 14.72 -48.22 5.03
N ALA A 735 15.56 -49.15 4.53
CA ALA A 735 16.92 -49.30 5.02
C ALA A 735 17.77 -48.07 4.72
N THR A 736 17.56 -47.41 3.58
CA THR A 736 18.21 -46.13 3.28
C THR A 736 17.82 -45.05 4.30
N ARG A 737 16.53 -44.90 4.61
CA ARG A 737 16.04 -43.94 5.62
C ARG A 737 16.54 -44.28 7.03
N ALA A 738 16.58 -45.56 7.40
CA ALA A 738 17.14 -46.03 8.67
C ALA A 738 18.65 -45.75 8.80
N LYS A 739 19.43 -45.90 7.72
CA LYS A 739 20.86 -45.51 7.70
C LYS A 739 21.03 -44.01 7.90
N LEU A 740 20.20 -43.18 7.27
CA LEU A 740 20.23 -41.73 7.47
C LEU A 740 19.88 -41.33 8.91
N ASN A 741 18.93 -42.03 9.55
CA ASN A 741 18.68 -41.84 10.99
C ASN A 741 19.88 -42.26 11.86
N ASN A 742 20.67 -43.27 11.45
CA ASN A 742 21.90 -43.62 12.17
C ASN A 742 23.02 -42.60 11.98
N VAL A 743 23.08 -41.92 10.82
CA VAL A 743 23.95 -40.76 10.61
C VAL A 743 23.58 -39.66 11.62
N TYR A 744 22.28 -39.38 11.82
CA TYR A 744 21.81 -38.45 12.84
C TYR A 744 22.32 -38.84 14.24
N ILE A 745 22.14 -40.10 14.63
CA ILE A 745 22.51 -40.58 15.98
C ILE A 745 24.02 -40.52 16.19
N ALA A 746 24.80 -40.94 15.20
CA ALA A 746 26.26 -40.90 15.24
C ALA A 746 26.78 -39.45 15.38
N LEU A 747 26.17 -38.49 14.68
CA LEU A 747 26.58 -37.08 14.75
C LEU A 747 26.10 -36.37 16.02
N TYR A 748 24.82 -36.48 16.34
CA TYR A 748 24.18 -35.65 17.38
C TYR A 748 24.18 -36.26 18.77
N ASN A 749 24.08 -37.58 18.90
CA ASN A 749 24.04 -38.24 20.20
C ASN A 749 25.41 -38.80 20.61
N GLU A 750 26.13 -39.41 19.66
CA GLU A 750 27.38 -40.13 19.98
C GLU A 750 28.65 -39.30 19.71
N GLY A 751 28.54 -38.20 18.94
CA GLY A 751 29.69 -37.40 18.51
C GLY A 751 30.70 -38.18 17.65
N ASN A 752 30.31 -39.34 17.10
CA ASN A 752 31.15 -40.23 16.33
C ASN A 752 31.10 -39.86 14.84
N ILE A 753 31.83 -38.81 14.48
CA ILE A 753 31.88 -38.28 13.12
C ILE A 753 32.34 -39.36 12.13
N ASN A 754 33.35 -40.17 12.48
CA ASN A 754 33.86 -41.19 11.57
C ASN A 754 32.81 -42.26 11.24
N GLU A 755 32.03 -42.70 12.22
CA GLU A 755 30.93 -43.64 11.99
C GLU A 755 29.84 -43.02 11.12
N ALA A 756 29.48 -41.75 11.35
CA ALA A 756 28.54 -41.03 10.50
C ALA A 756 29.01 -40.95 9.04
N ILE A 757 30.29 -40.64 8.82
CA ILE A 757 30.93 -40.60 7.50
C ILE A 757 30.88 -41.99 6.85
N THR A 758 31.23 -43.04 7.58
CA THR A 758 31.18 -44.41 7.08
C THR A 758 29.77 -44.80 6.65
N ILE A 759 28.75 -44.58 7.49
CA ILE A 759 27.36 -44.92 7.19
C ILE A 759 26.85 -44.09 6.01
N PHE A 760 27.19 -42.81 5.96
CA PHE A 760 26.80 -41.92 4.86
C PHE A 760 27.45 -42.36 3.54
N ASN A 761 28.72 -42.73 3.56
CA ASN A 761 29.42 -43.28 2.39
C ASN A 761 28.87 -44.65 1.99
N GLU A 762 28.43 -45.48 2.94
CA GLU A 762 27.73 -46.74 2.63
C GLU A 762 26.37 -46.48 1.97
N VAL A 763 25.66 -45.41 2.35
CA VAL A 763 24.45 -44.96 1.65
C VAL A 763 24.81 -44.50 0.24
N LEU A 764 25.86 -43.69 0.08
CA LEU A 764 26.29 -43.19 -1.23
C LEU A 764 26.81 -44.31 -2.16
N ASN A 765 27.57 -45.27 -1.63
CA ASN A 765 28.25 -46.31 -2.42
C ASN A 765 27.37 -47.52 -2.75
N LYS A 766 26.24 -47.75 -2.05
CA LYS A 766 25.27 -48.81 -2.39
C LYS A 766 24.23 -48.38 -3.41
N ILE A 767 24.20 -47.11 -3.79
CA ILE A 767 23.24 -46.66 -4.78
C ILE A 767 23.95 -46.67 -6.15
N GLU A 768 23.63 -47.66 -6.97
CA GLU A 768 23.67 -47.48 -8.43
C GLU A 768 22.62 -46.40 -8.77
N LEU A 769 23.01 -45.13 -8.63
CA LEU A 769 22.13 -43.95 -8.72
C LEU A 769 21.74 -43.67 -10.17
N SER A 770 20.45 -43.77 -10.46
CA SER A 770 19.86 -43.25 -11.70
C SER A 770 18.73 -42.23 -11.48
N THR A 771 18.51 -41.71 -10.25
CA THR A 771 17.49 -40.66 -10.03
C THR A 771 17.93 -39.45 -9.18
N PRO A 772 17.57 -38.20 -9.58
CA PRO A 772 17.87 -36.96 -8.84
C PRO A 772 17.23 -36.82 -7.44
N MET A 773 16.21 -37.63 -7.11
CA MET A 773 15.51 -37.59 -5.82
C MET A 773 16.39 -38.10 -4.66
N GLU A 774 17.32 -38.99 -4.95
CA GLU A 774 18.21 -39.60 -3.97
C GLU A 774 19.39 -38.67 -3.61
N LEU A 775 19.81 -37.79 -4.53
CA LEU A 775 20.76 -36.69 -4.28
C LEU A 775 20.17 -35.56 -3.41
N SER A 776 18.86 -35.33 -3.47
CA SER A 776 18.18 -34.31 -2.66
C SER A 776 18.10 -34.69 -1.17
N LEU A 777 17.89 -35.98 -0.85
CA LEU A 777 17.89 -36.48 0.53
C LEU A 777 19.29 -36.46 1.16
N VAL A 778 20.34 -36.65 0.36
CA VAL A 778 21.76 -36.51 0.73
C VAL A 778 22.09 -35.03 1.00
N HIS A 779 21.56 -34.10 0.19
CA HIS A 779 21.74 -32.64 0.38
C HIS A 779 21.08 -32.14 1.66
N GLN A 780 19.82 -32.54 1.89
CA GLN A 780 19.03 -32.15 3.07
C GLN A 780 19.65 -32.67 4.38
N ALA A 781 20.32 -33.83 4.34
CA ALA A 781 21.14 -34.32 5.45
C ALA A 781 22.37 -33.42 5.66
N ILE A 782 23.19 -33.16 4.64
CA ILE A 782 24.40 -32.33 4.74
C ILE A 782 24.11 -30.94 5.35
N GLU A 783 22.97 -30.34 5.00
CA GLU A 783 22.51 -29.04 5.49
C GLU A 783 22.05 -29.07 6.96
N THR A 784 21.20 -30.04 7.30
CA THR A 784 20.67 -30.23 8.65
C THR A 784 21.77 -30.58 9.67
N TYR A 785 22.86 -31.25 9.24
CA TYR A 785 23.97 -31.65 10.10
C TYR A 785 25.16 -30.66 10.07
N GLY A 786 25.34 -29.91 8.98
CA GLY A 786 26.39 -28.89 8.82
C GLY A 786 26.25 -27.69 9.76
N LYS A 787 25.03 -27.44 10.28
CA LYS A 787 24.74 -26.35 11.22
C LYS A 787 25.24 -26.54 12.65
N THR A 788 25.47 -27.77 13.12
CA THR A 788 25.83 -28.03 14.54
C THR A 788 27.34 -28.20 14.78
N TYR A 789 28.11 -28.70 13.81
CA TYR A 789 29.58 -28.89 13.93
C TYR A 789 30.37 -28.10 12.87
N GLY A 790 29.96 -26.86 12.63
CA GLY A 790 30.35 -25.99 11.51
C GLY A 790 31.84 -25.63 11.33
N LYS A 791 32.79 -26.29 11.99
CA LYS A 791 34.24 -26.17 11.71
C LYS A 791 34.93 -27.45 11.21
N GLU A 792 34.56 -28.64 11.69
CA GLU A 792 35.26 -29.89 11.31
C GLU A 792 34.57 -30.65 10.15
N ILE A 793 33.23 -30.61 10.08
CA ILE A 793 32.48 -31.22 8.96
C ILE A 793 32.67 -30.41 7.66
N LYS A 794 32.79 -29.08 7.77
CA LYS A 794 33.08 -28.18 6.64
C LYS A 794 34.47 -28.39 6.03
N SER A 795 35.44 -28.91 6.78
CA SER A 795 36.77 -29.24 6.26
C SER A 795 36.86 -30.66 5.71
N LEU A 796 36.01 -31.58 6.18
CA LEU A 796 35.97 -32.97 5.72
C LEU A 796 35.07 -33.17 4.49
N PHE A 797 34.06 -32.32 4.31
CA PHE A 797 33.14 -32.35 3.17
C PHE A 797 33.12 -30.98 2.49
N THR A 798 33.95 -30.83 1.45
CA THR A 798 33.90 -29.69 0.53
C THR A 798 32.61 -29.70 -0.29
N LEU A 799 31.46 -29.30 0.30
CA LEU A 799 30.25 -28.86 -0.41
C LEU A 799 29.48 -27.80 0.42
N PRO A 800 28.87 -26.76 -0.19
CA PRO A 800 28.37 -25.58 0.55
C PRO A 800 26.82 -25.50 0.66
N TYR A 801 26.22 -25.48 1.87
CA TYR A 801 24.85 -24.91 2.11
C TYR A 801 24.39 -24.64 3.58
N PHE A 802 23.29 -23.86 3.67
CA PHE A 802 22.43 -23.21 4.70
C PHE A 802 21.45 -24.09 5.52
N ASP A 803 20.68 -23.50 6.48
CA ASP A 803 19.18 -23.40 6.52
C ASP A 803 18.47 -23.35 7.91
N SER A 804 17.60 -22.35 8.14
CA SER A 804 16.36 -22.27 8.98
C SER A 804 16.32 -22.38 10.54
N SER A 805 15.50 -21.48 11.13
CA SER A 805 14.62 -21.46 12.36
C SER A 805 15.08 -22.10 13.72
N GLU A 806 14.82 -21.61 14.95
CA GLU A 806 13.76 -20.76 15.57
C GLU A 806 14.09 -20.34 17.06
N GLU A 807 13.14 -19.62 17.73
CA GLU A 807 12.87 -19.30 19.18
C GLU A 807 13.06 -17.83 19.64
N ALA A 808 12.19 -17.16 20.43
CA ALA A 808 10.90 -17.45 21.13
C ALA A 808 10.16 -16.11 21.45
N LEU A 809 8.83 -16.10 21.65
CA LEU A 809 8.03 -14.86 21.90
C LEU A 809 7.31 -14.80 23.27
N ASN A 810 7.09 -13.57 23.76
CA ASN A 810 6.88 -13.16 25.17
C ASN A 810 5.41 -12.83 25.57
N LYS A 811 5.09 -13.01 26.86
CA LYS A 811 3.86 -12.69 27.64
C LYS A 811 3.03 -11.47 27.22
N GLN A 812 3.64 -10.40 26.69
CA GLN A 812 2.90 -9.20 26.24
C GLN A 812 1.98 -9.49 25.04
N GLU A 813 2.39 -10.35 24.11
CA GLU A 813 1.58 -10.76 22.95
C GLU A 813 0.34 -11.59 23.33
N VAL A 814 0.31 -12.12 24.55
CA VAL A 814 -0.82 -12.91 25.06
C VAL A 814 -1.94 -11.98 25.56
N LEU A 815 -1.60 -10.81 26.12
CA LEU A 815 -2.56 -9.85 26.67
C LEU A 815 -3.26 -9.03 25.58
N ASP A 816 -2.58 -8.75 24.47
CA ASP A 816 -3.18 -8.02 23.34
C ASP A 816 -4.18 -8.88 22.55
N LYS A 817 -4.03 -10.22 22.57
CA LYS A 817 -4.94 -11.15 21.88
C LYS A 817 -6.31 -11.32 22.56
N ILE A 818 -6.51 -10.85 23.80
CA ILE A 818 -7.77 -11.00 24.55
C ILE A 818 -8.64 -9.73 24.58
N GLY A 819 -8.23 -8.64 23.91
CA GLY A 819 -9.08 -7.46 23.70
C GLY A 819 -9.36 -6.59 24.93
N ILE A 820 -8.60 -6.79 26.02
CA ILE A 820 -8.69 -6.00 27.24
C ILE A 820 -7.74 -4.79 27.10
N PRO A 821 -8.24 -3.53 27.14
CA PRO A 821 -7.35 -2.38 27.16
C PRO A 821 -6.51 -2.41 28.45
N ASP A 822 -5.21 -2.13 28.33
CA ASP A 822 -4.24 -2.19 29.44
C ASP A 822 -4.17 -0.90 30.27
N LYS A 823 -4.68 0.23 29.72
CA LYS A 823 -4.67 1.55 30.36
C LYS A 823 -5.94 2.38 30.10
N TYR A 824 -6.22 3.35 30.98
CA TYR A 824 -7.26 4.36 30.75
C TYR A 824 -6.83 5.34 29.65
N ALA A 825 -7.76 5.76 28.79
CA ALA A 825 -7.49 6.85 27.84
C ALA A 825 -8.75 7.62 27.43
N LEU A 826 -8.61 8.95 27.26
CA LEU A 826 -9.56 9.84 26.58
C LEU A 826 -8.94 10.27 25.24
N LEU A 827 -9.62 10.00 24.13
CA LEU A 827 -9.16 10.29 22.78
C LEU A 827 -9.66 11.65 22.29
N ASP A 828 -9.07 12.15 21.21
CA ASP A 828 -9.51 13.40 20.58
C ASP A 828 -10.92 13.27 19.99
N ASN A 829 -11.67 14.38 20.02
CA ASN A 829 -12.98 14.46 19.40
C ASN A 829 -12.85 14.67 17.90
N TYR A 830 -13.74 14.08 17.11
CA TYR A 830 -13.75 14.25 15.65
C TYR A 830 -15.19 14.41 15.11
N PRO A 831 -15.43 15.39 14.20
CA PRO A 831 -14.49 16.42 13.71
C PRO A 831 -14.07 17.44 14.80
N ASN A 832 -12.96 18.17 14.58
CA ASN A 832 -12.50 19.31 15.38
C ASN A 832 -11.61 20.25 14.51
N PRO A 833 -12.01 21.49 14.19
CA PRO A 833 -13.26 22.14 14.62
C PRO A 833 -14.52 21.41 14.12
N PHE A 834 -15.64 21.58 14.82
CA PHE A 834 -16.90 20.88 14.52
C PHE A 834 -18.07 21.85 14.35
N ASN A 835 -19.11 21.42 13.60
CA ASN A 835 -20.34 22.18 13.37
C ASN A 835 -21.57 21.25 13.17
N PRO A 836 -22.56 21.24 14.06
CA PRO A 836 -22.46 21.43 15.50
C PRO A 836 -22.22 20.09 16.26
N VAL A 837 -21.95 18.98 15.56
CA VAL A 837 -21.82 17.63 16.16
C VAL A 837 -20.38 17.09 16.07
N THR A 838 -19.90 16.47 17.16
CA THR A 838 -18.60 15.77 17.22
C THR A 838 -18.72 14.46 18.01
N THR A 839 -17.75 13.55 17.85
CA THR A 839 -17.71 12.25 18.54
C THR A 839 -16.49 12.16 19.45
N ILE A 840 -16.68 11.73 20.71
CA ILE A 840 -15.64 11.56 21.72
C ILE A 840 -15.49 10.06 22.07
N ASN A 841 -14.26 9.55 22.09
CA ASN A 841 -13.97 8.15 22.41
C ASN A 841 -13.12 8.03 23.70
N TYR A 842 -13.35 6.98 24.50
CA TYR A 842 -12.54 6.68 25.69
C TYR A 842 -12.47 5.17 25.99
N GLN A 843 -11.51 4.74 26.82
CA GLN A 843 -11.34 3.33 27.21
C GLN A 843 -11.02 3.17 28.71
N LEU A 844 -11.43 2.01 29.25
CA LEU A 844 -11.34 1.65 30.67
C LEU A 844 -10.69 0.26 30.82
N PRO A 845 -9.50 0.14 31.44
CA PRO A 845 -8.86 -1.16 31.73
C PRO A 845 -9.48 -1.87 32.94
N LYS A 846 -10.32 -1.16 33.72
CA LYS A 846 -11.08 -1.68 34.87
C LYS A 846 -12.47 -1.04 34.88
N SER A 847 -13.49 -1.83 35.24
CA SER A 847 -14.86 -1.35 35.43
C SER A 847 -14.94 -0.31 36.56
N GLY A 848 -15.87 0.63 36.49
CA GLY A 848 -16.05 1.66 37.53
C GLY A 848 -16.95 2.82 37.12
N SER A 849 -17.06 3.82 38.00
CA SER A 849 -17.86 5.02 37.76
C SER A 849 -17.17 5.96 36.79
N VAL A 850 -17.87 6.37 35.74
CA VAL A 850 -17.36 7.24 34.68
C VAL A 850 -18.20 8.51 34.55
N THR A 851 -17.50 9.65 34.51
CA THR A 851 -18.10 10.94 34.14
C THR A 851 -17.38 11.57 32.96
N LEU A 852 -18.12 11.97 31.93
CA LEU A 852 -17.62 12.75 30.80
C LEU A 852 -18.42 14.05 30.73
N LYS A 853 -17.75 15.19 30.93
CA LYS A 853 -18.38 16.51 31.04
C LYS A 853 -17.73 17.52 30.10
N ILE A 854 -18.52 18.48 29.64
CA ILE A 854 -18.14 19.62 28.80
C ILE A 854 -18.16 20.91 29.63
N PHE A 855 -17.15 21.74 29.46
CA PHE A 855 -16.96 23.02 30.12
C PHE A 855 -16.70 24.13 29.10
N ASP A 856 -17.08 25.37 29.44
CA ASP A 856 -16.66 26.56 28.70
C ASP A 856 -15.22 26.96 29.09
N ILE A 857 -14.68 28.00 28.45
CA ILE A 857 -13.31 28.46 28.71
C ILE A 857 -13.12 29.09 30.10
N LEU A 858 -14.21 29.48 30.77
CA LEU A 858 -14.21 29.99 32.13
C LEU A 858 -14.29 28.87 33.18
N GLY A 859 -14.45 27.62 32.74
CA GLY A 859 -14.55 26.44 33.59
C GLY A 859 -15.96 26.15 34.10
N ASN A 860 -17.00 26.83 33.59
CA ASN A 860 -18.37 26.49 33.93
C ASN A 860 -18.78 25.20 33.21
N GLU A 861 -19.47 24.30 33.90
CA GLU A 861 -20.02 23.09 33.30
C GLU A 861 -21.16 23.45 32.34
N VAL A 862 -21.02 23.04 31.08
CA VAL A 862 -21.98 23.31 30.02
C VAL A 862 -22.91 22.11 29.78
N LYS A 863 -22.36 20.88 29.85
CA LYS A 863 -23.13 19.65 29.61
C LYS A 863 -22.44 18.43 30.21
N THR A 864 -23.20 17.53 30.84
CA THR A 864 -22.73 16.18 31.19
C THR A 864 -23.16 15.20 30.09
N LEU A 865 -22.20 14.46 29.51
CA LEU A 865 -22.44 13.48 28.45
C LEU A 865 -22.54 12.04 28.97
N VAL A 866 -21.79 11.72 30.02
CA VAL A 866 -21.82 10.40 30.70
C VAL A 866 -21.71 10.64 32.20
N ASN A 867 -22.50 9.92 32.99
CA ASN A 867 -22.41 9.88 34.46
C ASN A 867 -23.03 8.57 34.97
N GLU A 868 -22.31 7.46 34.79
CA GLU A 868 -22.79 6.11 35.14
C GLU A 868 -21.63 5.13 35.36
N ASN A 869 -21.93 3.95 35.91
CA ASN A 869 -20.97 2.85 35.99
C ASN A 869 -20.83 2.17 34.61
N LYS A 870 -19.59 1.93 34.19
CA LYS A 870 -19.25 1.26 32.93
C LYS A 870 -18.32 0.07 33.21
N GLU A 871 -18.49 -1.00 32.44
CA GLU A 871 -17.58 -2.16 32.47
C GLU A 871 -16.23 -1.82 31.81
N MET A 872 -15.19 -2.63 32.05
CA MET A 872 -13.92 -2.53 31.32
C MET A 872 -14.16 -2.68 29.80
N GLY A 873 -13.59 -1.79 28.99
CA GLY A 873 -13.87 -1.75 27.55
C GLY A 873 -13.60 -0.39 26.89
N ARG A 874 -14.03 -0.24 25.63
CA ARG A 874 -13.91 1.00 24.84
C ARG A 874 -15.30 1.56 24.55
N TYR A 875 -15.43 2.89 24.59
CA TYR A 875 -16.71 3.60 24.54
C TYR A 875 -16.66 4.80 23.60
N THR A 876 -17.80 5.12 23.00
CA THR A 876 -18.00 6.22 22.04
C THR A 876 -19.25 7.01 22.41
N VAL A 877 -19.15 8.35 22.42
CA VAL A 877 -20.24 9.27 22.77
C VAL A 877 -20.30 10.42 21.78
N GLN A 878 -21.48 10.75 21.26
CA GLN A 878 -21.68 11.93 20.42
C GLN A 878 -22.07 13.15 21.24
N PHE A 879 -21.57 14.31 20.83
CA PHE A 879 -21.87 15.61 21.41
C PHE A 879 -22.43 16.55 20.34
N ASP A 880 -23.70 16.94 20.52
CA ASP A 880 -24.38 18.00 19.75
C ASP A 880 -24.36 19.31 20.57
N ALA A 881 -23.74 20.34 19.96
CA ALA A 881 -23.55 21.68 20.50
C ALA A 881 -24.37 22.76 19.77
N SER A 882 -25.45 22.37 19.08
CA SER A 882 -26.33 23.28 18.32
C SER A 882 -26.87 24.46 19.15
N SER A 883 -27.03 24.30 20.46
CA SER A 883 -27.49 25.33 21.40
C SER A 883 -26.37 26.22 21.99
N LEU A 884 -25.10 25.98 21.67
CA LEU A 884 -23.95 26.69 22.23
C LEU A 884 -23.37 27.72 21.25
N ALA A 885 -22.71 28.77 21.74
CA ALA A 885 -22.07 29.77 20.87
C ALA A 885 -20.76 29.23 20.25
N SER A 886 -20.37 29.71 19.06
CA SER A 886 -19.07 29.39 18.47
C SER A 886 -17.93 29.76 19.42
N GLY A 887 -16.93 28.89 19.53
CA GLY A 887 -15.83 29.10 20.47
C GLY A 887 -15.14 27.83 20.95
N MET A 888 -14.21 28.00 21.88
CA MET A 888 -13.44 26.93 22.48
C MET A 888 -14.16 26.34 23.70
N TYR A 889 -14.23 25.02 23.75
CA TYR A 889 -14.78 24.24 24.86
C TYR A 889 -13.76 23.20 25.33
N VAL A 890 -13.96 22.70 26.54
CA VAL A 890 -13.10 21.70 27.18
C VAL A 890 -13.96 20.49 27.56
N TYR A 891 -13.47 19.28 27.32
CA TYR A 891 -14.12 18.04 27.78
C TYR A 891 -13.21 17.25 28.70
N GLN A 892 -13.77 16.72 29.78
CA GLN A 892 -13.05 16.00 30.81
C GLN A 892 -13.70 14.65 31.09
N LEU A 893 -12.88 13.60 31.06
CA LEU A 893 -13.23 12.26 31.52
C LEU A 893 -12.66 12.06 32.93
N ARG A 894 -13.48 11.58 33.86
CA ARG A 894 -13.05 10.98 35.12
C ARG A 894 -13.55 9.54 35.20
N ALA A 895 -12.64 8.62 35.52
CA ALA A 895 -12.96 7.21 35.72
C ALA A 895 -12.08 6.65 36.83
N ASN A 896 -12.68 6.24 37.95
CA ASN A 896 -11.93 5.88 39.17
C ASN A 896 -10.92 6.99 39.53
N ASP A 897 -9.63 6.67 39.66
CA ASP A 897 -8.55 7.64 39.96
C ASP A 897 -7.99 8.36 38.70
N TYR A 898 -8.47 8.02 37.50
CA TYR A 898 -8.00 8.62 36.25
C TYR A 898 -8.82 9.85 35.88
N THR A 899 -8.13 10.96 35.60
CA THR A 899 -8.73 12.17 35.02
C THR A 899 -7.96 12.60 33.78
N SER A 900 -8.65 12.89 32.69
CA SER A 900 -8.06 13.41 31.45
C SER A 900 -8.94 14.49 30.85
N THR A 901 -8.32 15.53 30.31
CA THR A 901 -8.99 16.73 29.81
C THR A 901 -8.44 17.13 28.45
N LYS A 902 -9.32 17.50 27.51
CA LYS A 902 -8.97 17.90 26.14
C LYS A 902 -9.82 19.07 25.67
N LYS A 903 -9.40 19.75 24.60
CA LYS A 903 -10.04 20.95 24.06
C LYS A 903 -10.71 20.66 22.72
N MET A 904 -11.79 21.38 22.40
CA MET A 904 -12.51 21.31 21.13
C MET A 904 -12.99 22.70 20.69
N MET A 905 -13.13 22.90 19.37
CA MET A 905 -13.52 24.18 18.76
C MET A 905 -14.83 24.03 17.99
N LEU A 906 -15.87 24.77 18.39
CA LEU A 906 -17.15 24.86 17.69
C LEU A 906 -17.12 26.03 16.71
N LEU A 907 -17.42 25.78 15.43
CA LEU A 907 -17.64 26.80 14.40
C LEU A 907 -19.11 26.78 13.98
N LYS A 908 -19.76 27.95 13.92
CA LYS A 908 -21.10 28.14 13.37
C LYS A 908 -21.07 29.12 12.23
#